data_AF-A0AAD6Q7L1-F1
#
_entry.id   AF-A0AAD6Q7L1-F1
#
_cell.length_a   1.000
_cell.length_b   1.000
_cell.length_c   1.000
_cell.angle_alpha   90.00
_cell.angle_beta   90.00
_cell.angle_gamma   90.00
#
_symmetry.space_group_name_H-M   'P 1'
#
loop_
_entity.id
_entity.type
_entity.pdbx_description
1 polymer ?
#
loop_
_entity_poly.entity_id
_entity_poly.type
_entity_poly.pdbx_seq_one_letter_code
_entity_poly.pdbx_strand_id
1 'polypeptide(L)'
;MFFIMAENQEEVMWPRLVTKKILGERLRSNNNFVADFPSNAEASSLLDINSSLGPPSLSENNILNQRKHNFQNYKVFISTWNVGGIAPQDDLDIADWLDTPNNMCDIYVFGFQEMVPLRASYVLGSENSKISMKWNSLIREALNKKIQHCLEKQQYNNKLGRKQKTAKDEQVIFESSIPEGFRCVISKQMVGILISVWIRSDLCPYVRHPKASCVGCGIMGYLGNKGSVSVRFHLHETSFCFVCSHLASGGREGDEKHRKSDVAEIFSRTSFPRGPSFDLPRKILDHDRVILLGDLNYRISLPEATTRLLVDRKEWNALLENDQLMKLRMELMSGQVFEGWREGLIKFAPTYKYCLNSNVYFGCVEGQKGGKWRAPAWCDRIIWHGEGLQQRLYTRGLGCDTAVVVNVLGNRNASQRDSIQQEYESLFSDDLKKQLALELHGHLKKAVSLWMKSPVERDVTTWRQALTGPIIDIKAATEIICTRISSQIRQIKQVYTPTFGTFLEYDIGYHTSGDHRKFLLAYIDTTRYDGPEIERVLVEEDAIAISKIEVKKSGMDESEFIQIFTERSSAHLSALASAYHKMFRKELRKTIKRETSGNFKHALLTNLEYAVDPTKHYATASCIGVALLFCTSLVIPSFAELERLEHAAKADGSLSFLVVGDWGRRGFYNQSHVAFQMGKIGEKLDIDFVVSTGDNFYDNGLTGLNDQAFEESFTKIYTATSLQKQWYSVLGNHDYRGDVEAQVHPALRKVDSRWLCLRSFILNAEIAGFFFVDTTPFVSDYFTDMDHTYDWRGVTPRKAYLDSLLKDLESALSESTARWKIVVGHHAIKSAGYHGDTKELIDLLLPMLKAYNVDMYVNGHDHCLEHISSLDSPIQYLTSGAGSKAWRGDLNQHYKEDDLRFFYDGQGFMSVQLTKNDAEITFYNAFGKILHEWKALKELHSAV
;
A
#
# COMPACT_ATOMS: atom_id res chain seq x y z
N MET A 1 51.05 -45.62 2.34
CA MET A 1 51.81 -44.37 2.27
C MET A 1 50.88 -43.23 2.69
N PHE A 2 50.89 -42.90 4.00
CA PHE A 2 50.38 -41.67 4.68
C PHE A 2 48.87 -41.31 4.60
N PHE A 3 48.18 -40.68 5.57
CA PHE A 3 48.20 -40.59 7.06
C PHE A 3 47.06 -39.59 7.47
N ILE A 4 46.28 -39.67 8.56
CA ILE A 4 45.87 -40.78 9.46
C ILE A 4 44.50 -40.44 10.14
N MET A 5 43.99 -41.35 10.98
CA MET A 5 42.77 -41.34 11.84
C MET A 5 42.17 -40.01 12.38
N ALA A 6 40.83 -39.98 12.50
CA ALA A 6 40.11 -39.77 13.77
C ALA A 6 38.68 -40.37 13.70
N GLU A 7 38.24 -41.06 14.75
CA GLU A 7 36.94 -41.76 14.82
C GLU A 7 35.81 -40.85 15.32
N ASN A 8 34.66 -40.83 14.64
CA ASN A 8 33.44 -40.17 15.14
C ASN A 8 32.54 -41.17 15.89
N GLN A 9 32.64 -41.20 17.22
CA GLN A 9 31.63 -41.83 18.09
C GLN A 9 30.49 -40.84 18.42
N GLU A 10 29.49 -40.70 17.54
CA GLU A 10 28.22 -40.03 17.90
C GLU A 10 26.93 -40.72 17.40
N GLU A 11 27.02 -41.96 16.89
CA GLU A 11 25.81 -42.79 16.72
C GLU A 11 25.51 -43.62 17.99
N VAL A 12 24.22 -43.92 18.21
CA VAL A 12 23.67 -44.69 19.36
C VAL A 12 23.57 -43.95 20.72
N MET A 13 23.00 -42.74 20.72
CA MET A 13 22.37 -42.15 21.94
C MET A 13 20.83 -42.03 21.87
N TRP A 14 20.24 -42.29 20.70
CA TRP A 14 18.81 -42.08 20.43
C TRP A 14 17.85 -42.91 21.31
N PRO A 15 17.99 -44.25 21.48
CA PRO A 15 17.04 -45.02 22.29
C PRO A 15 17.06 -44.65 23.78
N ARG A 16 18.23 -44.27 24.32
CA ARG A 16 18.45 -43.88 25.73
C ARG A 16 17.78 -42.55 26.08
N LEU A 17 17.85 -41.55 25.19
CA LEU A 17 17.20 -40.25 25.38
C LEU A 17 15.67 -40.36 25.36
N VAL A 18 15.13 -41.21 24.48
CA VAL A 18 13.69 -41.48 24.42
C VAL A 18 13.22 -42.27 25.64
N THR A 19 13.94 -43.32 26.06
CA THR A 19 13.59 -44.07 27.29
C THR A 19 13.71 -43.23 28.56
N LYS A 20 14.68 -42.31 28.68
CA LYS A 20 14.74 -41.37 29.84
C LYS A 20 13.63 -40.32 29.88
N LYS A 21 12.93 -40.06 28.77
CA LYS A 21 11.73 -39.21 28.75
C LYS A 21 10.44 -39.99 29.04
N ILE A 22 10.42 -41.30 28.74
CA ILE A 22 9.27 -42.20 28.98
C ILE A 22 9.30 -42.75 30.42
N LEU A 23 10.47 -43.12 30.92
CA LEU A 23 10.69 -43.51 32.31
C LEU A 23 10.85 -42.24 33.16
N GLY A 24 9.78 -41.85 33.85
CA GLY A 24 9.68 -40.57 34.56
C GLY A 24 10.63 -40.40 35.75
N GLU A 25 11.90 -40.10 35.50
CA GLU A 25 12.78 -39.48 36.50
C GLU A 25 12.35 -38.03 36.75
N ARG A 26 12.21 -37.64 38.03
CA ARG A 26 11.95 -36.26 38.47
C ARG A 26 13.15 -35.35 38.17
N LEU A 27 13.37 -34.99 36.91
CA LEU A 27 14.32 -33.97 36.54
C LEU A 27 13.81 -32.59 36.98
N ARG A 28 14.45 -32.06 38.04
CA ARG A 28 14.33 -30.65 38.43
C ARG A 28 14.54 -29.78 37.20
N SER A 29 13.63 -28.83 36.95
CA SER A 29 13.80 -27.85 35.88
C SER A 29 15.08 -27.04 36.09
N ASN A 30 16.00 -27.08 35.14
CA ASN A 30 17.12 -26.13 35.14
C ASN A 30 16.57 -24.72 34.96
N ASN A 31 16.78 -23.89 35.98
CA ASN A 31 16.19 -22.56 36.12
C ASN A 31 16.96 -21.52 35.29
N ASN A 32 16.99 -21.67 33.96
CA ASN A 32 17.43 -20.60 33.07
C ASN A 32 16.24 -19.66 32.82
N PHE A 33 15.94 -18.81 33.81
CA PHE A 33 14.98 -17.72 33.67
C PHE A 33 15.67 -16.49 33.10
N VAL A 34 15.09 -15.89 32.06
CA VAL A 34 15.41 -14.51 31.65
C VAL A 34 14.40 -13.61 32.34
N ALA A 35 14.81 -12.99 33.45
CA ALA A 35 14.01 -12.06 34.25
C ALA A 35 14.91 -10.95 34.80
N ASP A 36 14.42 -9.71 34.83
CA ASP A 36 15.22 -8.52 35.16
C ASP A 36 15.26 -8.22 36.67
N PHE A 37 15.08 -9.24 37.51
CA PHE A 37 15.18 -9.10 38.96
C PHE A 37 16.63 -9.27 39.40
N PRO A 38 17.18 -8.35 40.21
CA PRO A 38 18.45 -8.58 40.88
C PRO A 38 18.39 -9.91 41.64
N SER A 39 19.45 -10.72 41.52
CA SER A 39 19.57 -11.89 42.37
C SER A 39 19.64 -11.44 43.84
N ASN A 40 19.12 -12.25 44.77
CA ASN A 40 19.02 -11.90 46.20
C ASN A 40 20.37 -11.60 46.91
N ALA A 41 21.51 -11.58 46.20
CA ALA A 41 22.79 -11.10 46.68
C ALA A 41 22.97 -9.57 46.59
N GLU A 42 22.27 -8.87 45.69
CA GLU A 42 22.41 -7.41 45.50
C GLU A 42 21.41 -6.59 46.35
N ALA A 43 20.38 -7.22 46.90
CA ALA A 43 19.49 -6.59 47.88
C ALA A 43 20.23 -6.21 49.19
N SER A 44 21.36 -6.87 49.48
CA SER A 44 22.22 -6.57 50.63
C SER A 44 23.17 -5.38 50.43
N SER A 45 23.42 -4.92 49.20
CA SER A 45 24.38 -3.84 48.90
C SER A 45 23.77 -2.45 48.74
N LEU A 46 22.45 -2.31 48.97
CA LEU A 46 21.74 -1.02 48.96
C LEU A 46 21.29 -0.55 50.37
N LEU A 47 21.79 -1.20 51.43
CA LEU A 47 21.40 -0.91 52.81
C LEU A 47 22.30 0.11 53.56
N ASP A 48 23.41 0.56 52.95
CA ASP A 48 24.44 1.37 53.63
C ASP A 48 24.42 2.89 53.33
N ILE A 49 23.34 3.43 52.77
CA ILE A 49 23.17 4.90 52.66
C ILE A 49 21.80 5.32 53.22
N ASN A 50 21.84 6.02 54.35
CA ASN A 50 20.75 6.62 55.16
C ASN A 50 20.25 5.83 56.38
N SER A 51 21.19 5.42 57.23
CA SER A 51 20.96 5.09 58.65
C SER A 51 20.63 6.33 59.50
N SER A 52 19.60 7.11 59.15
CA SER A 52 19.22 8.33 59.88
C SER A 52 17.71 8.64 59.96
N LEU A 53 16.85 7.66 59.67
CA LEU A 53 15.42 7.70 60.01
C LEU A 53 15.01 6.32 60.55
N GLY A 54 14.59 6.26 61.81
CA GLY A 54 14.06 5.03 62.40
C GLY A 54 12.72 4.63 61.77
N PRO A 55 12.30 3.35 61.88
CA PRO A 55 10.99 2.94 61.40
C PRO A 55 9.89 3.70 62.16
N PRO A 56 8.82 4.18 61.49
CA PRO A 56 7.70 4.78 62.19
C PRO A 56 7.03 3.71 63.06
N SER A 57 7.04 3.92 64.38
CA SER A 57 6.26 3.12 65.31
C SER A 57 4.78 3.42 65.11
N LEU A 58 4.11 2.65 64.25
CA LEU A 58 2.66 2.65 64.15
C LEU A 58 2.09 1.99 65.42
N SER A 59 1.42 2.81 66.23
CA SER A 59 0.78 2.37 67.47
C SER A 59 -0.36 1.39 67.20
N GLU A 60 -0.53 0.43 68.10
CA GLU A 60 -1.54 -0.64 68.00
C GLU A 60 -2.98 -0.10 67.87
N ASN A 61 -3.22 1.15 68.29
CA ASN A 61 -4.53 1.81 68.24
C ASN A 61 -5.02 2.17 66.83
N ASN A 62 -4.18 2.14 65.79
CA ASN A 62 -4.62 2.35 64.41
C ASN A 62 -5.03 1.06 63.67
N ILE A 63 -4.74 -0.12 64.24
CA ILE A 63 -4.99 -1.43 63.59
C ILE A 63 -6.50 -1.73 63.45
N LEU A 64 -7.35 -1.11 64.26
CA LEU A 64 -8.79 -1.40 64.29
C LEU A 64 -9.65 -0.53 63.34
N ASN A 65 -9.17 0.64 62.91
CA ASN A 65 -10.00 1.65 62.23
C ASN A 65 -9.78 1.80 60.70
N GLN A 66 -8.83 1.07 60.09
CA GLN A 66 -8.60 1.10 58.63
C GLN A 66 -9.05 -0.17 57.88
N ARG A 67 -9.89 -1.02 58.49
CA ARG A 67 -10.58 -2.12 57.77
C ARG A 67 -11.77 -1.61 56.93
N LYS A 68 -11.51 -0.70 55.99
CA LYS A 68 -12.32 -0.53 54.77
C LYS A 68 -11.56 -1.18 53.63
N HIS A 69 -12.21 -2.09 52.90
CA HIS A 69 -11.59 -2.82 51.79
C HIS A 69 -11.31 -1.88 50.60
N ASN A 70 -10.14 -1.24 50.59
CA ASN A 70 -9.63 -0.52 49.43
C ASN A 70 -9.14 -1.51 48.38
N PHE A 71 -10.00 -1.86 47.42
CA PHE A 71 -9.61 -2.63 46.25
C PHE A 71 -8.85 -1.73 45.26
N GLN A 72 -7.67 -2.19 44.81
CA GLN A 72 -6.88 -1.51 43.79
C GLN A 72 -7.09 -2.19 42.43
N ASN A 73 -7.43 -1.38 41.42
CA ASN A 73 -7.75 -1.87 40.07
C ASN A 73 -6.54 -1.72 39.15
N TYR A 74 -6.16 -2.80 38.46
CA TYR A 74 -5.08 -2.84 37.47
C TYR A 74 -5.62 -3.19 36.08
N LYS A 75 -5.05 -2.57 35.05
CA LYS A 75 -5.25 -2.93 33.65
C LYS A 75 -4.26 -4.01 33.23
N VAL A 76 -4.75 -5.08 32.62
CA VAL A 76 -3.94 -6.17 32.08
C VAL A 76 -4.16 -6.25 30.56
N PHE A 77 -3.08 -6.11 29.79
CA PHE A 77 -3.05 -6.42 28.37
C PHE A 77 -2.64 -7.88 28.19
N ILE A 78 -3.35 -8.62 27.34
CA ILE A 78 -3.08 -10.05 27.07
C ILE A 78 -3.20 -10.26 25.57
N SER A 79 -2.19 -10.91 24.99
CA SER A 79 -2.13 -11.23 23.55
C SER A 79 -1.69 -12.67 23.32
N THR A 80 -2.15 -13.25 22.22
CA THR A 80 -1.72 -14.56 21.72
C THR A 80 -1.36 -14.48 20.24
N TRP A 81 -0.35 -15.23 19.81
CA TRP A 81 0.12 -15.24 18.42
C TRP A 81 0.79 -16.57 18.03
N ASN A 82 0.20 -17.31 17.09
CA ASN A 82 0.89 -18.37 16.35
C ASN A 82 1.81 -17.79 15.25
N VAL A 83 3.14 -17.84 15.43
CA VAL A 83 4.14 -17.22 14.52
C VAL A 83 4.66 -18.16 13.42
N GLY A 84 4.04 -19.34 13.25
CA GLY A 84 4.23 -20.22 12.08
C GLY A 84 5.67 -20.73 11.83
N GLY A 85 6.52 -20.78 12.86
CA GLY A 85 7.93 -21.18 12.76
C GLY A 85 8.88 -20.07 12.33
N ILE A 86 8.41 -18.83 12.17
CA ILE A 86 9.17 -17.70 11.65
C ILE A 86 9.79 -16.91 12.81
N ALA A 87 11.11 -16.70 12.76
CA ALA A 87 11.80 -15.81 13.70
C ALA A 87 11.55 -14.33 13.32
N PRO A 88 11.42 -13.42 14.29
CA PRO A 88 11.18 -12.01 14.00
C PRO A 88 12.37 -11.42 13.24
N GLN A 89 12.11 -10.48 12.32
CA GLN A 89 13.14 -9.74 11.60
C GLN A 89 13.82 -8.71 12.52
N ASP A 90 14.94 -8.12 12.09
CA ASP A 90 15.72 -7.17 12.92
C ASP A 90 15.09 -5.77 12.99
N ASP A 91 14.19 -5.45 12.06
CA ASP A 91 13.47 -4.19 11.89
C ASP A 91 12.00 -4.23 12.34
N LEU A 92 11.58 -5.32 13.01
CA LEU A 92 10.21 -5.53 13.46
C LEU A 92 9.85 -4.65 14.68
N ASP A 93 9.24 -3.49 14.44
CA ASP A 93 8.71 -2.62 15.48
C ASP A 93 7.35 -3.11 15.98
N ILE A 94 7.31 -3.62 17.22
CA ILE A 94 6.06 -4.12 17.81
C ILE A 94 5.32 -3.07 18.64
N ALA A 95 5.85 -1.83 18.78
CA ALA A 95 5.26 -0.80 19.64
C ALA A 95 3.85 -0.38 19.22
N ASP A 96 3.57 -0.42 17.91
CA ASP A 96 2.29 -0.06 17.32
C ASP A 96 1.23 -1.15 17.60
N TRP A 97 1.62 -2.43 17.68
CA TRP A 97 0.74 -3.54 18.07
C TRP A 97 0.26 -3.49 19.52
N LEU A 98 0.90 -2.68 20.36
CA LEU A 98 0.60 -2.58 21.79
C LEU A 98 -0.30 -1.39 22.15
N ASP A 99 -0.61 -0.50 21.20
CA ASP A 99 -1.31 0.78 21.41
C ASP A 99 -0.79 1.56 22.65
N THR A 100 0.53 1.48 22.86
CA THR A 100 1.23 2.20 23.95
C THR A 100 1.07 3.73 23.88
N PRO A 101 0.78 4.38 22.73
CA PRO A 101 0.40 5.79 22.70
C PRO A 101 -0.83 6.11 23.55
N ASN A 102 -1.92 5.33 23.41
CA ASN A 102 -3.26 5.72 23.87
C ASN A 102 -3.75 4.98 25.12
N ASN A 103 -3.30 3.74 25.39
CA ASN A 103 -3.91 2.93 26.45
C ASN A 103 -2.93 2.11 27.30
N MET A 104 -2.00 2.80 27.97
CA MET A 104 -1.03 2.19 28.87
C MET A 104 -1.70 1.29 29.93
N CYS A 105 -1.30 0.01 29.96
CA CYS A 105 -1.68 -0.99 30.96
C CYS A 105 -0.60 -1.17 32.03
N ASP A 106 -0.96 -1.79 33.16
CA ASP A 106 -0.06 -2.02 34.30
C ASP A 106 0.74 -3.33 34.15
N ILE A 107 0.10 -4.35 33.54
CA ILE A 107 0.65 -5.67 33.24
C ILE A 107 0.45 -5.96 31.74
N TYR A 108 1.47 -6.47 31.06
CA TYR A 108 1.39 -6.99 29.69
C TYR A 108 1.79 -8.47 29.64
N VAL A 109 0.99 -9.29 28.97
CA VAL A 109 1.20 -10.73 28.83
C VAL A 109 1.20 -11.11 27.35
N PHE A 110 2.27 -11.76 26.92
CA PHE A 110 2.50 -12.20 25.55
C PHE A 110 2.60 -13.73 25.51
N GLY A 111 1.67 -14.39 24.82
CA GLY A 111 1.74 -15.82 24.53
C GLY A 111 2.04 -16.06 23.06
N PHE A 112 3.13 -16.76 22.75
CA PHE A 112 3.47 -17.13 21.37
C PHE A 112 3.40 -18.65 21.19
N GLN A 113 2.98 -19.09 20.00
CA GLN A 113 2.95 -20.49 19.57
C GLN A 113 3.69 -20.65 18.23
N GLU A 114 4.16 -21.87 17.95
CA GLU A 114 5.02 -22.16 16.79
C GLU A 114 6.28 -21.26 16.68
N MET A 115 6.85 -20.87 17.82
CA MET A 115 8.07 -20.03 17.90
C MET A 115 9.33 -20.61 17.23
N VAL A 116 9.32 -21.89 16.89
CA VAL A 116 10.42 -22.59 16.22
C VAL A 116 9.87 -23.55 15.17
N PRO A 117 10.57 -23.76 14.02
CA PRO A 117 10.20 -24.79 13.07
C PRO A 117 10.16 -26.17 13.74
N LEU A 118 9.12 -26.97 13.48
CA LEU A 118 8.91 -28.30 14.06
C LEU A 118 9.84 -29.39 13.46
N ARG A 119 11.14 -29.12 13.39
CA ARG A 119 12.18 -30.11 13.06
C ARG A 119 12.50 -30.94 14.30
N ALA A 120 12.88 -32.20 14.11
CA ALA A 120 13.22 -33.12 15.20
C ALA A 120 14.23 -32.53 16.20
N SER A 121 15.23 -31.80 15.72
CA SER A 121 16.24 -31.11 16.54
C SER A 121 15.66 -30.14 17.57
N TYR A 122 14.58 -29.41 17.25
CA TYR A 122 13.93 -28.47 18.20
C TYR A 122 12.99 -29.16 19.19
N VAL A 123 12.43 -30.32 18.83
CA VAL A 123 11.52 -31.09 19.69
C VAL A 123 12.30 -31.98 20.68
N LEU A 124 13.52 -32.38 20.31
CA LEU A 124 14.30 -33.40 21.02
C LEU A 124 15.64 -32.88 21.57
N GLY A 125 16.17 -31.79 21.02
CA GLY A 125 17.40 -31.13 21.50
C GLY A 125 17.19 -30.18 22.68
N SER A 126 18.24 -29.42 23.02
CA SER A 126 18.21 -28.41 24.08
C SER A 126 17.41 -27.16 23.70
N GLU A 127 16.79 -26.53 24.68
CA GLU A 127 15.95 -25.35 24.51
C GLU A 127 16.79 -24.15 24.01
N ASN A 128 16.62 -23.78 22.74
CA ASN A 128 17.37 -22.69 22.12
C ASN A 128 16.74 -21.32 22.43
N SER A 129 17.24 -20.66 23.47
CA SER A 129 16.73 -19.37 23.96
C SER A 129 17.02 -18.17 23.05
N LYS A 130 17.77 -18.30 21.95
CA LYS A 130 18.10 -17.15 21.08
C LYS A 130 16.85 -16.45 20.53
N ILE A 131 15.82 -17.21 20.17
CA ILE A 131 14.60 -16.68 19.56
C ILE A 131 13.73 -15.99 20.65
N SER A 132 13.58 -16.59 21.84
CA SER A 132 12.87 -15.95 22.95
C SER A 132 13.60 -14.71 23.49
N MET A 133 14.93 -14.69 23.52
CA MET A 133 15.71 -13.49 23.85
C MET A 133 15.48 -12.37 22.83
N LYS A 134 15.40 -12.67 21.53
CA LYS A 134 15.09 -11.67 20.49
C LYS A 134 13.70 -11.07 20.69
N TRP A 135 12.67 -11.89 20.90
CA TRP A 135 11.32 -11.40 21.21
C TRP A 135 11.27 -10.56 22.49
N ASN A 136 11.93 -11.00 23.57
CA ASN A 136 11.99 -10.23 24.82
C ASN A 136 12.70 -8.89 24.64
N SER A 137 13.69 -8.79 23.73
CA SER A 137 14.35 -7.53 23.38
C SER A 137 13.38 -6.56 22.69
N LEU A 138 12.64 -7.04 21.67
CA LEU A 138 11.65 -6.23 20.95
C LEU A 138 10.53 -5.76 21.88
N ILE A 139 10.04 -6.61 22.78
CA ILE A 139 9.02 -6.23 23.78
C ILE A 139 9.56 -5.19 24.77
N ARG A 140 10.81 -5.33 25.23
CA ARG A 140 11.44 -4.33 26.10
C ARG A 140 11.51 -2.97 25.43
N GLU A 141 11.99 -2.93 24.19
CA GLU A 141 12.17 -1.70 23.43
C GLU A 141 10.82 -1.02 23.20
N ALA A 142 9.84 -1.77 22.70
CA ALA A 142 8.48 -1.30 22.46
C ALA A 142 7.81 -0.70 23.71
N LEU A 143 7.84 -1.42 24.85
CA LEU A 143 7.21 -0.97 26.09
C LEU A 143 7.91 0.25 26.72
N ASN A 144 9.21 0.44 26.49
CA ASN A 144 10.00 1.50 27.13
C ASN A 144 10.35 2.68 26.19
N LYS A 145 9.94 2.63 24.91
CA LYS A 145 10.23 3.62 23.85
C LYS A 145 9.94 5.08 24.24
N LYS A 146 8.80 5.34 24.90
CA LYS A 146 8.42 6.68 25.41
C LYS A 146 9.41 7.23 26.45
N ILE A 147 9.97 6.35 27.28
CA ILE A 147 10.88 6.72 28.37
C ILE A 147 12.26 7.06 27.81
N GLN A 148 12.72 6.26 26.86
CA GLN A 148 13.95 6.54 26.11
C GLN A 148 13.91 7.95 25.51
N HIS A 149 12.81 8.31 24.86
CA HIS A 149 12.63 9.65 24.28
C HIS A 149 12.57 10.77 25.34
N CYS A 150 11.94 10.53 26.50
CA CYS A 150 11.96 11.49 27.62
C CYS A 150 13.37 11.69 28.20
N LEU A 151 14.15 10.61 28.37
CA LEU A 151 15.52 10.65 28.89
C LEU A 151 16.47 11.36 27.91
N GLU A 152 16.34 11.10 26.61
CA GLU A 152 17.08 11.79 25.54
C GLU A 152 16.77 13.29 25.53
N LYS A 153 15.48 13.66 25.67
CA LYS A 153 15.04 15.06 25.75
C LYS A 153 15.56 15.76 27.01
N GLN A 154 15.62 15.08 28.16
CA GLN A 154 16.27 15.58 29.37
C GLN A 154 17.79 15.75 29.21
N GLN A 155 18.50 14.78 28.60
CA GLN A 155 19.92 14.92 28.32
C GLN A 155 20.22 16.07 27.34
N TYR A 156 19.38 16.27 26.34
CA TYR A 156 19.48 17.40 25.41
C TYR A 156 19.27 18.74 26.12
N ASN A 157 18.22 18.85 26.95
CA ASN A 157 17.95 20.06 27.73
C ASN A 157 19.08 20.36 28.74
N ASN A 158 19.64 19.34 29.39
CA ASN A 158 20.79 19.48 30.29
C ASN A 158 22.08 19.88 29.56
N LYS A 159 22.25 19.50 28.27
CA LYS A 159 23.32 20.02 27.41
C LYS A 159 23.10 21.48 27.02
N LEU A 160 21.87 21.91 26.76
CA LEU A 160 21.53 23.30 26.44
C LEU A 160 21.67 24.24 27.65
N GLY A 161 21.24 23.80 28.84
CA GLY A 161 21.26 24.61 30.07
C GLY A 161 22.67 24.99 30.57
N ARG A 162 23.73 24.29 30.13
CA ARG A 162 25.12 24.55 30.57
C ARG A 162 25.74 25.84 30.03
N LYS A 163 24.98 26.71 29.36
CA LYS A 163 25.42 28.02 28.83
C LYS A 163 24.55 29.22 29.24
N GLN A 164 23.97 29.25 30.45
CA GLN A 164 23.62 30.53 31.10
C GLN A 164 23.44 30.49 32.64
N LYS A 165 24.42 31.10 33.33
CA LYS A 165 24.36 31.87 34.59
C LYS A 165 23.84 31.28 35.93
N THR A 166 24.81 31.28 36.87
CA THR A 166 24.75 31.71 38.30
C THR A 166 23.91 30.96 39.33
N ALA A 167 24.59 30.59 40.42
CA ALA A 167 24.02 29.97 41.61
C ALA A 167 23.18 30.96 42.45
N LYS A 168 21.87 30.76 42.43
CA LYS A 168 20.88 30.86 43.52
C LYS A 168 19.53 30.43 42.91
N ASP A 169 18.75 29.65 43.66
CA ASP A 169 17.44 29.07 43.30
C ASP A 169 17.45 27.64 42.68
N GLU A 170 18.24 26.72 43.24
CA GLU A 170 18.04 25.27 43.07
C GLU A 170 17.34 24.63 44.29
N GLN A 171 16.06 24.94 44.52
CA GLN A 171 15.23 24.12 45.43
C GLN A 171 13.69 24.25 45.27
N VAL A 172 13.15 24.32 44.05
CA VAL A 172 11.70 24.15 43.82
C VAL A 172 11.41 23.18 42.65
N ILE A 173 11.30 21.91 43.03
CA ILE A 173 10.40 20.86 42.51
C ILE A 173 9.83 21.06 41.09
N PHE A 174 10.27 20.19 40.17
CA PHE A 174 9.49 19.79 38.99
C PHE A 174 9.44 18.25 38.88
N GLU A 175 9.06 17.59 39.97
CA GLU A 175 8.63 16.19 39.96
C GLU A 175 7.24 16.07 39.32
N SER A 176 7.20 16.11 37.99
CA SER A 176 6.03 15.71 37.19
C SER A 176 6.35 14.47 36.36
N SER A 177 6.26 13.32 37.04
CA SER A 177 6.13 11.96 36.48
C SER A 177 6.86 11.68 35.16
N ILE A 178 8.13 11.27 35.24
CA ILE A 178 8.71 10.41 34.20
C ILE A 178 7.85 9.13 34.18
N PRO A 179 7.29 8.69 33.02
CA PRO A 179 6.57 7.42 32.97
C PRO A 179 7.50 6.28 33.36
N GLU A 180 7.07 5.43 34.28
CA GLU A 180 7.91 4.34 34.75
C GLU A 180 7.98 3.17 33.75
N GLY A 181 9.16 2.55 33.67
CA GLY A 181 9.43 1.48 32.71
C GLY A 181 8.79 0.14 33.06
N PHE A 182 8.76 -0.74 32.06
CA PHE A 182 8.33 -2.12 32.19
C PHE A 182 9.51 -3.07 32.34
N ARG A 183 9.42 -3.98 33.31
CA ARG A 183 10.40 -5.05 33.56
C ARG A 183 9.78 -6.42 33.28
N CYS A 184 10.60 -7.36 32.78
CA CYS A 184 10.17 -8.72 32.59
C CYS A 184 10.15 -9.47 33.94
N VAL A 185 8.96 -9.82 34.42
CA VAL A 185 8.75 -10.60 35.65
C VAL A 185 9.18 -12.04 35.43
N ILE A 186 8.73 -12.63 34.32
CA ILE A 186 9.03 -14.02 33.96
C ILE A 186 8.79 -14.23 32.46
N SER A 187 9.76 -14.86 31.82
CA SER A 187 9.67 -15.32 30.44
C SER A 187 10.11 -16.78 30.38
N LYS A 188 9.27 -17.66 29.80
CA LYS A 188 9.55 -19.10 29.72
C LYS A 188 9.04 -19.73 28.43
N GLN A 189 9.92 -20.47 27.77
CA GLN A 189 9.65 -21.24 26.56
C GLN A 189 9.50 -22.75 26.86
N MET A 190 8.77 -23.46 26.01
CA MET A 190 8.79 -24.91 25.86
C MET A 190 8.63 -25.23 24.38
N VAL A 191 9.70 -25.69 23.72
CA VAL A 191 9.76 -25.95 22.27
C VAL A 191 9.27 -24.74 21.46
N GLY A 192 8.02 -24.76 20.97
CA GLY A 192 7.41 -23.69 20.17
C GLY A 192 6.44 -22.79 20.95
N ILE A 193 6.22 -23.01 22.24
CA ILE A 193 5.34 -22.21 23.09
C ILE A 193 6.20 -21.27 23.95
N LEU A 194 5.88 -19.98 24.00
CA LEU A 194 6.51 -18.99 24.88
C LEU A 194 5.42 -18.22 25.62
N ILE A 195 5.65 -17.92 26.91
CA ILE A 195 4.94 -16.85 27.61
C ILE A 195 5.93 -15.86 28.20
N SER A 196 5.65 -14.57 28.07
CA SER A 196 6.41 -13.49 28.69
C SER A 196 5.47 -12.50 29.40
N VAL A 197 5.75 -12.22 30.67
CA VAL A 197 4.98 -11.29 31.51
C VAL A 197 5.84 -10.09 31.87
N TRP A 198 5.30 -8.91 31.60
CA TRP A 198 5.93 -7.60 31.85
C TRP A 198 5.05 -6.78 32.78
N ILE A 199 5.65 -6.05 33.71
CA ILE A 199 4.93 -5.21 34.67
C ILE A 199 5.61 -3.84 34.84
N ARG A 200 4.84 -2.82 35.18
CA ARG A 200 5.36 -1.47 35.53
C ARG A 200 6.31 -1.54 36.73
N SER A 201 7.31 -0.66 36.76
CA SER A 201 8.45 -0.78 37.69
C SER A 201 8.07 -0.60 39.17
N ASP A 202 7.24 0.37 39.53
CA ASP A 202 6.61 0.55 40.85
C ASP A 202 5.87 -0.68 41.38
N LEU A 203 5.33 -1.51 40.48
CA LEU A 203 4.61 -2.73 40.87
C LEU A 203 5.55 -3.91 41.14
N CYS A 204 6.81 -3.87 40.68
CA CYS A 204 7.78 -4.94 40.86
C CYS A 204 8.03 -5.33 42.34
N PRO A 205 8.16 -4.40 43.30
CA PRO A 205 8.31 -4.74 44.73
C PRO A 205 7.12 -5.51 45.32
N TYR A 206 5.94 -5.41 44.73
CA TYR A 206 4.73 -6.11 45.17
C TYR A 206 4.53 -7.46 44.48
N VAL A 207 5.38 -7.81 43.49
CA VAL A 207 5.36 -9.11 42.82
C VAL A 207 6.10 -10.14 43.66
N ARG A 208 5.38 -11.15 44.17
CA ARG A 208 5.96 -12.22 44.99
C ARG A 208 5.87 -13.58 44.29
N HIS A 209 6.89 -14.40 44.50
CA HIS A 209 6.95 -15.81 44.09
C HIS A 209 6.65 -16.11 42.59
N PRO A 210 7.32 -15.47 41.62
CA PRO A 210 7.22 -15.87 40.21
C PRO A 210 7.71 -17.31 40.01
N LYS A 211 6.90 -18.15 39.36
CA LYS A 211 7.24 -19.54 38.95
C LYS A 211 6.59 -19.92 37.63
N ALA A 212 7.27 -20.80 36.89
CA ALA A 212 6.74 -21.43 35.68
C ALA A 212 6.55 -22.95 35.88
N SER A 213 5.68 -23.53 35.06
CA SER A 213 5.45 -24.97 34.89
C SER A 213 5.20 -25.23 33.40
N CYS A 214 5.65 -26.36 32.86
CA CYS A 214 5.51 -26.69 31.44
C CYS A 214 4.95 -28.11 31.30
N VAL A 215 3.91 -28.29 30.49
CA VAL A 215 3.25 -29.58 30.26
C VAL A 215 3.20 -29.84 28.76
N GLY A 216 4.02 -30.77 28.27
CA GLY A 216 3.93 -31.23 26.88
C GLY A 216 2.81 -32.27 26.72
N CYS A 217 1.96 -32.07 25.70
CA CYS A 217 0.83 -32.93 25.32
C CYS A 217 0.94 -33.42 23.86
N GLY A 218 2.05 -33.16 23.18
CA GLY A 218 2.25 -33.45 21.76
C GLY A 218 2.47 -34.93 21.45
N ILE A 219 3.49 -35.25 20.65
CA ILE A 219 3.73 -36.64 20.23
C ILE A 219 3.88 -37.55 21.48
N MET A 220 3.13 -38.66 21.48
CA MET A 220 2.96 -39.60 22.60
C MET A 220 2.36 -39.02 23.90
N GLY A 221 1.76 -37.82 23.90
CA GLY A 221 1.17 -37.19 25.09
C GLY A 221 2.18 -36.51 26.03
N TYR A 222 3.46 -36.43 25.65
CA TYR A 222 4.53 -35.91 26.51
C TYR A 222 5.44 -34.87 25.85
N LEU A 223 5.52 -34.81 24.51
CA LEU A 223 6.44 -33.91 23.81
C LEU A 223 5.89 -32.48 23.72
N GLY A 224 6.77 -31.48 23.89
CA GLY A 224 6.40 -30.07 24.05
C GLY A 224 5.95 -29.34 22.78
N ASN A 225 5.76 -30.03 21.65
CA ASN A 225 5.27 -29.43 20.41
C ASN A 225 3.77 -29.04 20.47
N LYS A 226 3.04 -29.58 21.46
CA LYS A 226 1.71 -29.17 21.93
C LYS A 226 1.70 -29.21 23.46
N GLY A 227 0.70 -28.60 24.09
CA GLY A 227 0.57 -28.51 25.55
C GLY A 227 0.61 -27.06 26.03
N SER A 228 1.28 -26.76 27.14
CA SER A 228 1.30 -25.40 27.71
C SER A 228 2.60 -24.99 28.42
N VAL A 229 2.76 -23.68 28.56
CA VAL A 229 3.62 -23.03 29.55
C VAL A 229 2.73 -22.18 30.47
N SER A 230 2.69 -22.54 31.75
CA SER A 230 1.96 -21.82 32.80
C SER A 230 2.93 -21.01 33.66
N VAL A 231 2.62 -19.76 33.95
CA VAL A 231 3.35 -18.91 34.89
C VAL A 231 2.41 -18.35 35.95
N ARG A 232 2.91 -18.26 37.19
CA ARG A 232 2.18 -17.69 38.32
C ARG A 232 3.04 -16.78 39.17
N PHE A 233 2.40 -15.81 39.81
CA PHE A 233 2.96 -14.91 40.82
C PHE A 233 1.83 -14.35 41.69
N HIS A 234 2.16 -13.73 42.81
CA HIS A 234 1.24 -12.86 43.54
C HIS A 234 1.56 -11.42 43.21
N LEU A 235 0.54 -10.57 43.09
CA LEU A 235 0.67 -9.12 43.09
C LEU A 235 -0.12 -8.61 44.29
N HIS A 236 0.59 -8.02 45.25
CA HIS A 236 0.09 -7.85 46.63
C HIS A 236 -0.43 -9.20 47.18
N GLU A 237 -1.71 -9.26 47.55
CA GLU A 237 -2.37 -10.46 48.08
C GLU A 237 -3.23 -11.19 47.04
N THR A 238 -3.19 -10.81 45.75
CA THR A 238 -3.91 -11.50 44.67
C THR A 238 -2.99 -12.44 43.91
N SER A 239 -3.38 -13.70 43.77
CA SER A 239 -2.63 -14.70 43.01
C SER A 239 -3.08 -14.76 41.55
N PHE A 240 -2.12 -14.67 40.63
CA PHE A 240 -2.33 -14.75 39.19
C PHE A 240 -1.74 -16.04 38.61
N CYS A 241 -2.44 -16.66 37.65
CA CYS A 241 -1.92 -17.74 36.82
C CYS A 241 -2.26 -17.51 35.35
N PHE A 242 -1.23 -17.35 34.50
CA PHE A 242 -1.38 -17.24 33.05
C PHE A 242 -0.90 -18.54 32.39
N VAL A 243 -1.70 -19.09 31.48
CA VAL A 243 -1.46 -20.38 30.84
C VAL A 243 -1.44 -20.17 29.32
N CYS A 244 -0.25 -20.11 28.73
CA CYS A 244 -0.08 -20.08 27.27
C CYS A 244 -0.12 -21.51 26.74
N SER A 245 -1.06 -21.82 25.85
CA SER A 245 -1.26 -23.19 25.34
C SER A 245 -1.20 -23.28 23.81
N HIS A 246 -0.86 -24.46 23.32
CA HIS A 246 -0.99 -24.83 21.92
C HIS A 246 -1.58 -26.24 21.86
N LEU A 247 -2.88 -26.35 21.59
CA LEU A 247 -3.63 -27.62 21.68
C LEU A 247 -3.62 -28.41 20.37
N ALA A 248 -4.06 -29.67 20.43
CA ALA A 248 -4.15 -30.60 19.33
C ALA A 248 -4.83 -29.98 18.08
N SER A 249 -4.07 -29.91 16.99
CA SER A 249 -4.58 -29.48 15.70
C SER A 249 -5.45 -30.58 15.08
N GLY A 250 -6.60 -30.20 14.55
CA GLY A 250 -7.49 -31.11 13.85
C GLY A 250 -8.62 -30.36 13.16
N GLY A 251 -9.51 -31.11 12.51
CA GLY A 251 -10.71 -30.60 11.84
C GLY A 251 -11.66 -31.72 11.38
N ARG A 252 -11.41 -32.96 11.78
CA ARG A 252 -12.33 -34.08 11.65
C ARG A 252 -13.25 -34.11 12.88
N GLU A 253 -14.41 -34.73 12.72
CA GLU A 253 -15.29 -35.07 13.82
C GLU A 253 -14.54 -35.94 14.85
N GLY A 254 -14.61 -35.60 16.14
CA GLY A 254 -13.86 -36.26 17.21
C GLY A 254 -12.54 -35.59 17.56
N ASP A 255 -11.98 -34.70 16.72
CA ASP A 255 -10.71 -34.02 17.03
C ASP A 255 -10.82 -33.07 18.23
N GLU A 256 -12.03 -32.60 18.56
CA GLU A 256 -12.31 -31.83 19.78
C GLU A 256 -12.07 -32.63 21.07
N LYS A 257 -12.15 -33.97 21.04
CA LYS A 257 -11.86 -34.84 22.19
C LYS A 257 -10.37 -34.83 22.54
N HIS A 258 -9.49 -34.76 21.54
CA HIS A 258 -8.05 -34.60 21.75
C HIS A 258 -7.74 -33.27 22.45
N ARG A 259 -8.40 -32.17 22.04
CA ARG A 259 -8.24 -30.85 22.68
C ARG A 259 -8.82 -30.82 24.10
N LYS A 260 -9.95 -31.47 24.38
CA LYS A 260 -10.43 -31.70 25.76
C LYS A 260 -9.39 -32.45 26.60
N SER A 261 -8.80 -33.51 26.04
CA SER A 261 -7.77 -34.32 26.71
C SER A 261 -6.52 -33.51 27.02
N ASP A 262 -6.03 -32.69 26.07
CA ASP A 262 -4.88 -31.81 26.30
C ASP A 262 -5.11 -30.85 27.47
N VAL A 263 -6.30 -30.22 27.55
CA VAL A 263 -6.60 -29.26 28.63
C VAL A 263 -6.75 -29.96 29.98
N ALA A 264 -7.43 -31.11 30.02
CA ALA A 264 -7.51 -31.93 31.23
C ALA A 264 -6.11 -32.36 31.73
N GLU A 265 -5.23 -32.74 30.81
CA GLU A 265 -3.85 -33.14 31.10
C GLU A 265 -2.99 -31.94 31.54
N ILE A 266 -3.17 -30.76 30.93
CA ILE A 266 -2.54 -29.50 31.38
C ILE A 266 -2.98 -29.16 32.81
N PHE A 267 -4.28 -29.21 33.13
CA PHE A 267 -4.79 -28.90 34.47
C PHE A 267 -4.34 -29.94 35.51
N SER A 268 -4.32 -31.22 35.13
CA SER A 268 -3.86 -32.33 35.97
C SER A 268 -2.36 -32.27 36.26
N ARG A 269 -1.50 -32.12 35.24
CA ARG A 269 -0.03 -32.17 35.40
C ARG A 269 0.61 -30.85 35.83
N THR A 270 0.00 -29.71 35.56
CA THR A 270 0.56 -28.42 36.02
C THR A 270 0.65 -28.43 37.53
N SER A 271 1.83 -28.10 38.06
CA SER A 271 2.05 -27.99 39.50
C SER A 271 3.20 -27.04 39.77
N PHE A 272 2.97 -26.07 40.66
CA PHE A 272 4.02 -25.19 41.14
C PHE A 272 4.64 -25.74 42.43
N PRO A 273 5.96 -25.52 42.66
CA PRO A 273 6.63 -26.01 43.87
C PRO A 273 6.15 -25.27 45.12
N ARG A 274 6.10 -25.99 46.26
CA ARG A 274 5.83 -25.42 47.58
C ARG A 274 6.89 -24.36 47.94
N GLY A 275 6.46 -23.25 48.51
CA GLY A 275 7.35 -22.29 49.17
C GLY A 275 7.65 -22.69 50.61
N PRO A 276 8.37 -21.85 51.37
CA PRO A 276 8.56 -22.01 52.81
C PRO A 276 7.26 -21.89 53.61
N SER A 277 6.34 -21.01 53.18
CA SER A 277 4.94 -21.05 53.61
C SER A 277 4.17 -22.10 52.80
N PHE A 278 3.28 -22.82 53.48
CA PHE A 278 2.45 -23.87 52.90
C PHE A 278 1.23 -23.34 52.11
N ASP A 279 0.98 -22.03 52.14
CA ASP A 279 -0.28 -21.41 51.71
C ASP A 279 -0.31 -21.03 50.21
N LEU A 280 0.77 -21.27 49.46
CA LEU A 280 0.85 -20.88 48.04
C LEU A 280 0.05 -21.82 47.12
N PRO A 281 -0.83 -21.28 46.24
CA PRO A 281 -1.50 -22.02 45.16
C PRO A 281 -0.59 -22.98 44.38
N ARG A 282 -1.08 -24.21 44.15
CA ARG A 282 -0.30 -25.32 43.60
C ARG A 282 -0.75 -25.73 42.19
N LYS A 283 -2.06 -25.76 41.94
CA LYS A 283 -2.71 -26.03 40.66
C LYS A 283 -3.17 -24.74 39.99
N ILE A 284 -3.51 -24.82 38.71
CA ILE A 284 -3.98 -23.67 37.92
C ILE A 284 -5.20 -23.02 38.61
N LEU A 285 -6.22 -23.82 38.93
CA LEU A 285 -7.48 -23.35 39.52
C LEU A 285 -7.40 -22.97 41.01
N ASP A 286 -6.25 -23.18 41.67
CA ASP A 286 -6.03 -22.71 43.05
C ASP A 286 -5.79 -21.18 43.14
N HIS A 287 -5.68 -20.48 42.00
CA HIS A 287 -5.34 -19.05 41.96
C HIS A 287 -6.59 -18.16 41.77
N ASP A 288 -6.55 -16.95 42.31
CA ASP A 288 -7.66 -15.99 42.29
C ASP A 288 -8.01 -15.49 40.87
N ARG A 289 -6.99 -15.39 40.01
CA ARG A 289 -7.07 -14.79 38.67
C ARG A 289 -6.36 -15.71 37.67
N VAL A 290 -7.13 -16.54 36.98
CA VAL A 290 -6.60 -17.51 36.00
C VAL A 290 -6.94 -17.06 34.59
N ILE A 291 -5.96 -17.02 33.69
CA ILE A 291 -6.17 -16.73 32.27
C ILE A 291 -5.51 -17.84 31.43
N LEU A 292 -6.29 -18.45 30.53
CA LEU A 292 -5.82 -19.35 29.49
C LEU A 292 -5.82 -18.59 28.17
N LEU A 293 -4.67 -18.56 27.50
CA LEU A 293 -4.46 -17.91 26.21
C LEU A 293 -3.71 -18.86 25.27
N GLY A 294 -3.87 -18.70 23.97
CA GLY A 294 -3.10 -19.47 22.98
C GLY A 294 -3.88 -19.87 21.75
N ASP A 295 -3.19 -20.53 20.81
CA ASP A 295 -3.81 -21.34 19.76
C ASP A 295 -4.43 -22.61 20.38
N LEU A 296 -5.67 -22.46 20.85
CA LEU A 296 -6.49 -23.53 21.39
C LEU A 296 -7.04 -24.47 20.30
N ASN A 297 -6.81 -24.16 19.01
CA ASN A 297 -7.19 -24.96 17.85
C ASN A 297 -8.66 -25.41 17.75
N TYR A 298 -9.58 -24.82 18.53
CA TYR A 298 -11.01 -25.09 18.42
C TYR A 298 -11.55 -24.64 17.04
N ARG A 299 -12.57 -25.36 16.56
CA ARG A 299 -13.14 -25.19 15.21
C ARG A 299 -14.64 -24.88 15.30
N ILE A 300 -15.20 -24.46 14.17
CA ILE A 300 -16.64 -24.27 14.02
C ILE A 300 -17.22 -25.57 13.46
N SER A 301 -18.26 -26.09 14.10
CA SER A 301 -18.89 -27.38 13.74
C SER A 301 -19.92 -27.19 12.61
N LEU A 302 -19.47 -26.68 11.47
CA LEU A 302 -20.26 -26.46 10.26
C LEU A 302 -19.50 -26.96 9.02
N PRO A 303 -20.20 -27.28 7.91
CA PRO A 303 -19.54 -27.52 6.62
C PRO A 303 -18.75 -26.30 6.16
N GLU A 304 -17.60 -26.54 5.52
CA GLU A 304 -16.64 -25.50 5.11
C GLU A 304 -17.29 -24.37 4.29
N ALA A 305 -18.11 -24.71 3.29
CA ALA A 305 -18.83 -23.76 2.46
C ALA A 305 -19.84 -22.92 3.27
N THR A 306 -20.54 -23.53 4.24
CA THR A 306 -21.47 -22.84 5.14
C THR A 306 -20.72 -21.90 6.09
N THR A 307 -19.59 -22.32 6.64
CA THR A 307 -18.72 -21.46 7.45
C THR A 307 -18.27 -20.24 6.65
N ARG A 308 -17.79 -20.44 5.41
CA ARG A 308 -17.31 -19.36 4.56
C ARG A 308 -18.44 -18.38 4.19
N LEU A 309 -19.60 -18.88 3.79
CA LEU A 309 -20.80 -18.06 3.50
C LEU A 309 -21.20 -17.15 4.68
N LEU A 310 -21.22 -17.67 5.91
CA LEU A 310 -21.54 -16.88 7.10
C LEU A 310 -20.43 -15.87 7.45
N VAL A 311 -19.16 -16.19 7.16
CA VAL A 311 -18.05 -15.25 7.31
C VAL A 311 -18.16 -14.09 6.31
N ASP A 312 -18.49 -14.37 5.06
CA ASP A 312 -18.63 -13.37 4.00
C ASP A 312 -19.80 -12.41 4.30
N ARG A 313 -20.89 -12.94 4.87
CA ARG A 313 -22.03 -12.16 5.39
C ARG A 313 -21.79 -11.48 6.74
N LYS A 314 -20.64 -11.73 7.39
CA LYS A 314 -20.26 -11.23 8.71
C LYS A 314 -21.22 -11.66 9.84
N GLU A 315 -21.88 -12.81 9.69
CA GLU A 315 -22.84 -13.38 10.65
C GLU A 315 -22.13 -14.08 11.82
N TRP A 316 -21.35 -13.32 12.61
CA TRP A 316 -20.52 -13.87 13.69
C TRP A 316 -21.31 -14.66 14.74
N ASN A 317 -22.56 -14.27 15.04
CA ASN A 317 -23.39 -14.95 16.03
C ASN A 317 -23.73 -16.40 15.61
N ALA A 318 -24.17 -16.61 14.35
CA ALA A 318 -24.50 -17.93 13.82
C ALA A 318 -23.26 -18.88 13.76
N LEU A 319 -22.08 -18.29 13.57
CA LEU A 319 -20.80 -19.00 13.65
C LEU A 319 -20.45 -19.36 15.11
N LEU A 320 -20.66 -18.46 16.07
CA LEU A 320 -20.40 -18.69 17.50
C LEU A 320 -21.35 -19.71 18.13
N GLU A 321 -22.62 -19.76 17.69
CA GLU A 321 -23.55 -20.85 18.03
C GLU A 321 -23.03 -22.24 17.63
N ASN A 322 -22.07 -22.30 16.71
CA ASN A 322 -21.43 -23.52 16.24
C ASN A 322 -19.94 -23.65 16.61
N ASP A 323 -19.38 -22.68 17.33
CA ASP A 323 -18.02 -22.72 17.85
C ASP A 323 -17.87 -23.81 18.92
N GLN A 324 -16.87 -24.67 18.76
CA GLN A 324 -16.65 -25.78 19.69
C GLN A 324 -16.34 -25.27 21.11
N LEU A 325 -15.50 -24.25 21.28
CA LEU A 325 -15.17 -23.76 22.64
C LEU A 325 -16.37 -23.11 23.33
N MET A 326 -17.20 -22.39 22.58
CA MET A 326 -18.46 -21.81 23.07
C MET A 326 -19.42 -22.89 23.58
N LYS A 327 -19.66 -23.96 22.80
CA LYS A 327 -20.49 -25.09 23.23
C LYS A 327 -19.96 -25.73 24.52
N LEU A 328 -18.65 -26.00 24.60
CA LEU A 328 -18.02 -26.59 25.78
C LEU A 328 -18.08 -25.73 27.06
N ARG A 329 -18.29 -24.42 26.90
CA ARG A 329 -18.47 -23.47 28.02
C ARG A 329 -19.95 -23.29 28.41
N MET A 330 -20.88 -23.69 27.55
CA MET A 330 -22.34 -23.59 27.77
C MET A 330 -22.99 -24.90 28.22
N GLU A 331 -22.34 -26.05 28.01
CA GLU A 331 -22.86 -27.36 28.44
C GLU A 331 -22.94 -27.48 29.98
N LEU A 332 -24.16 -27.42 30.52
CA LEU A 332 -24.50 -27.44 31.96
C LEU A 332 -24.28 -28.79 32.69
N MET A 333 -23.49 -29.70 32.12
CA MET A 333 -23.18 -31.00 32.73
C MET A 333 -22.00 -30.86 33.69
N SER A 334 -22.16 -31.25 34.95
CA SER A 334 -21.09 -31.08 35.95
C SER A 334 -19.83 -31.89 35.61
N GLY A 335 -18.67 -31.30 35.89
CA GLY A 335 -17.37 -31.92 35.60
C GLY A 335 -16.81 -31.67 34.19
N GLN A 336 -17.35 -30.70 33.45
CA GLN A 336 -16.75 -30.22 32.21
C GLN A 336 -15.47 -29.41 32.49
N VAL A 337 -14.47 -29.54 31.63
CA VAL A 337 -13.13 -28.92 31.81
C VAL A 337 -13.17 -27.39 31.84
N PHE A 338 -14.21 -26.77 31.26
CA PHE A 338 -14.39 -25.31 31.21
C PHE A 338 -15.56 -24.77 32.05
N GLU A 339 -16.04 -25.55 33.02
CA GLU A 339 -17.02 -25.09 34.01
C GLU A 339 -16.50 -23.82 34.73
N GLY A 340 -17.31 -22.74 34.76
CA GLY A 340 -16.92 -21.44 35.34
C GLY A 340 -16.05 -20.52 34.46
N TRP A 341 -15.64 -20.93 33.25
CA TRP A 341 -14.76 -20.11 32.40
C TRP A 341 -15.50 -19.07 31.54
N ARG A 342 -15.01 -17.83 31.57
CA ARG A 342 -15.53 -16.67 30.83
C ARG A 342 -14.64 -16.32 29.64
N GLU A 343 -15.26 -15.74 28.62
CA GLU A 343 -14.61 -15.17 27.43
C GLU A 343 -15.32 -13.88 27.06
N GLY A 344 -14.63 -13.02 26.33
CA GLY A 344 -15.21 -11.84 25.72
C GLY A 344 -16.28 -12.11 24.68
N LEU A 345 -17.14 -11.11 24.47
CA LEU A 345 -17.96 -11.05 23.27
C LEU A 345 -17.06 -10.86 22.04
N ILE A 346 -16.98 -11.88 21.20
CA ILE A 346 -16.25 -11.85 19.93
C ILE A 346 -17.08 -11.06 18.91
N LYS A 347 -16.54 -9.94 18.43
CA LYS A 347 -17.13 -9.09 17.38
C LYS A 347 -16.29 -9.03 16.10
N PHE A 348 -15.32 -9.92 15.97
CA PHE A 348 -14.30 -9.92 14.92
C PHE A 348 -14.26 -11.26 14.18
N ALA A 349 -13.81 -11.21 12.93
CA ALA A 349 -13.75 -12.38 12.05
C ALA A 349 -12.83 -13.51 12.58
N PRO A 350 -13.07 -14.78 12.21
CA PRO A 350 -12.24 -15.93 12.57
C PRO A 350 -10.72 -15.73 12.40
N THR A 351 -9.92 -16.21 13.35
CA THR A 351 -8.45 -16.00 13.37
C THR A 351 -7.65 -16.95 12.48
N TYR A 352 -8.26 -18.04 12.00
CA TYR A 352 -7.65 -19.08 11.19
C TYR A 352 -8.51 -19.36 9.95
N LYS A 353 -7.98 -19.76 8.78
CA LYS A 353 -6.57 -19.67 8.34
C LYS A 353 -6.48 -18.69 7.18
N TYR A 354 -5.60 -17.70 7.30
CA TYR A 354 -5.34 -16.73 6.26
C TYR A 354 -4.24 -17.18 5.29
N CYS A 355 -4.26 -16.61 4.08
CA CYS A 355 -3.09 -16.53 3.23
C CYS A 355 -2.03 -15.62 3.88
N LEU A 356 -0.75 -15.83 3.58
CA LEU A 356 0.34 -15.02 4.14
C LEU A 356 0.17 -13.55 3.72
N ASN A 357 0.35 -12.63 4.66
CA ASN A 357 0.23 -11.17 4.46
C ASN A 357 -1.11 -10.74 3.82
N SER A 358 -2.22 -11.38 4.19
CA SER A 358 -3.52 -11.12 3.59
C SER A 358 -4.68 -11.32 4.58
N ASN A 359 -5.79 -10.62 4.34
CA ASN A 359 -7.07 -10.88 5.01
C ASN A 359 -7.95 -11.93 4.28
N VAL A 360 -7.43 -12.57 3.22
CA VAL A 360 -8.12 -13.64 2.48
C VAL A 360 -7.91 -14.99 3.16
N TYR A 361 -8.99 -15.76 3.33
CA TYR A 361 -8.92 -17.11 3.91
C TYR A 361 -8.39 -18.14 2.90
N PHE A 362 -7.49 -19.00 3.39
CA PHE A 362 -6.83 -20.05 2.63
C PHE A 362 -7.84 -20.95 1.91
N GLY A 363 -7.77 -20.97 0.57
CA GLY A 363 -8.71 -21.65 -0.33
C GLY A 363 -9.34 -20.74 -1.38
N CYS A 364 -9.56 -19.45 -1.11
CA CYS A 364 -10.29 -18.53 -2.00
C CYS A 364 -9.64 -18.22 -3.38
N VAL A 365 -8.47 -18.75 -3.70
CA VAL A 365 -7.72 -18.39 -4.93
C VAL A 365 -7.75 -19.56 -5.91
N GLU A 366 -8.53 -19.42 -6.98
CA GLU A 366 -8.47 -20.34 -8.11
C GLU A 366 -7.07 -20.32 -8.74
N GLY A 367 -6.54 -21.50 -9.06
CA GLY A 367 -5.19 -21.66 -9.62
C GLY A 367 -4.17 -22.37 -8.72
N GLN A 368 -4.33 -22.39 -7.39
CA GLN A 368 -3.42 -23.17 -6.50
C GLN A 368 -3.71 -24.68 -6.53
N LYS A 369 -3.19 -25.37 -7.55
CA LYS A 369 -3.18 -26.84 -7.64
C LYS A 369 -2.50 -27.46 -6.40
N GLY A 370 -3.29 -28.15 -5.56
CA GLY A 370 -2.82 -29.01 -4.46
C GLY A 370 -3.13 -28.53 -3.03
N GLY A 371 -3.68 -27.33 -2.84
CA GLY A 371 -4.06 -26.83 -1.51
C GLY A 371 -5.33 -27.50 -0.95
N LYS A 372 -5.26 -28.08 0.26
CA LYS A 372 -6.47 -28.48 1.00
C LYS A 372 -7.18 -27.24 1.56
N TRP A 373 -8.41 -26.99 1.13
CA TRP A 373 -9.33 -26.00 1.69
C TRP A 373 -9.39 -26.09 3.22
N ARG A 374 -9.40 -24.93 3.89
CA ARG A 374 -9.45 -24.82 5.35
C ARG A 374 -10.61 -23.91 5.77
N ALA A 375 -11.57 -24.49 6.49
CA ALA A 375 -12.69 -23.75 7.07
C ALA A 375 -12.18 -22.66 8.04
N PRO A 376 -12.74 -21.44 7.99
CA PRO A 376 -12.47 -20.42 8.99
C PRO A 376 -12.80 -20.85 10.43
N ALA A 377 -11.99 -20.46 11.41
CA ALA A 377 -12.24 -20.73 12.83
C ALA A 377 -11.54 -19.74 13.78
N TRP A 378 -12.06 -19.56 15.01
CA TRP A 378 -11.36 -18.82 16.07
C TRP A 378 -10.48 -19.76 16.89
N CYS A 379 -9.19 -19.79 16.57
CA CYS A 379 -8.21 -20.74 17.10
C CYS A 379 -7.39 -20.14 18.23
N ASP A 380 -6.83 -18.95 17.98
CA ASP A 380 -6.32 -18.04 19.00
C ASP A 380 -7.47 -17.52 19.87
N ARG A 381 -7.43 -17.83 21.17
CA ARG A 381 -8.48 -17.48 22.15
C ARG A 381 -7.86 -17.01 23.47
N ILE A 382 -8.60 -16.17 24.21
CA ILE A 382 -8.24 -15.72 25.56
C ILE A 382 -9.48 -15.88 26.46
N ILE A 383 -9.40 -16.78 27.44
CA ILE A 383 -10.49 -17.06 28.39
C ILE A 383 -9.98 -17.00 29.83
N TRP A 384 -10.85 -16.72 30.80
CA TRP A 384 -10.47 -16.56 32.21
C TRP A 384 -11.40 -17.24 33.20
N HIS A 385 -10.86 -17.56 34.38
CA HIS A 385 -11.56 -18.14 35.51
C HIS A 385 -11.17 -17.38 36.80
N GLY A 386 -12.09 -17.36 37.77
CA GLY A 386 -11.98 -16.53 38.96
C GLY A 386 -12.64 -15.16 38.78
N GLU A 387 -13.08 -14.57 39.89
CA GLU A 387 -13.84 -13.31 39.94
C GLU A 387 -13.00 -12.07 39.67
N GLY A 388 -13.61 -10.89 39.63
CA GLY A 388 -12.90 -9.60 39.61
C GLY A 388 -12.08 -9.28 38.35
N LEU A 389 -12.21 -10.06 37.27
CA LEU A 389 -11.71 -9.70 35.93
C LEU A 389 -12.85 -9.14 35.08
N GLN A 390 -12.71 -7.90 34.63
CA GLN A 390 -13.64 -7.22 33.72
C GLN A 390 -12.98 -6.99 32.37
N GLN A 391 -13.58 -7.53 31.30
CA GLN A 391 -13.15 -7.22 29.94
C GLN A 391 -13.41 -5.75 29.59
N ARG A 392 -12.40 -5.10 29.01
CA ARG A 392 -12.53 -3.76 28.38
C ARG A 392 -12.57 -3.82 26.86
N LEU A 393 -11.69 -4.62 26.24
CA LEU A 393 -11.54 -4.75 24.79
C LEU A 393 -11.20 -6.21 24.45
N TYR A 394 -11.70 -6.70 23.32
CA TYR A 394 -11.29 -7.98 22.72
C TYR A 394 -11.41 -7.86 21.21
N THR A 395 -10.27 -7.83 20.53
CA THR A 395 -10.14 -7.54 19.10
C THR A 395 -9.13 -8.49 18.45
N ARG A 396 -9.30 -8.73 17.15
CA ARG A 396 -8.23 -9.30 16.32
C ARG A 396 -7.26 -8.17 15.96
N GLY A 397 -5.96 -8.42 16.12
CA GLY A 397 -4.93 -7.57 15.53
C GLY A 397 -5.03 -7.63 14.00
N LEU A 398 -5.61 -6.60 13.40
CA LEU A 398 -5.58 -6.38 11.96
C LEU A 398 -4.27 -5.67 11.65
N GLY A 399 -3.38 -6.32 10.91
CA GLY A 399 -2.33 -5.59 10.22
C GLY A 399 -2.96 -4.74 9.12
N CYS A 400 -2.54 -3.48 9.00
CA CYS A 400 -2.80 -2.67 7.82
C CYS A 400 -2.38 -3.43 6.55
N ASP A 401 -3.25 -3.52 5.55
CA ASP A 401 -2.91 -4.14 4.28
C ASP A 401 -2.03 -3.17 3.48
N THR A 402 -0.72 -3.22 3.76
CA THR A 402 0.27 -2.33 3.17
C THR A 402 0.35 -2.48 1.65
N ALA A 403 0.01 -3.65 1.10
CA ALA A 403 -0.09 -3.86 -0.34
C ALA A 403 -1.27 -3.08 -0.93
N VAL A 404 -2.46 -3.11 -0.29
CA VAL A 404 -3.59 -2.26 -0.70
C VAL A 404 -3.23 -0.77 -0.57
N VAL A 405 -2.59 -0.34 0.53
CA VAL A 405 -2.19 1.07 0.70
C VAL A 405 -1.20 1.52 -0.39
N VAL A 406 -0.21 0.68 -0.74
CA VAL A 406 0.71 0.98 -1.84
C VAL A 406 0.01 0.97 -3.20
N ASN A 407 -0.84 -0.02 -3.47
CA ASN A 407 -1.56 -0.14 -4.74
C ASN A 407 -2.59 0.98 -4.95
N VAL A 408 -3.19 1.51 -3.88
CA VAL A 408 -4.12 2.64 -3.94
C VAL A 408 -3.38 3.98 -3.94
N LEU A 409 -2.46 4.24 -3.02
CA LEU A 409 -1.84 5.56 -2.89
C LEU A 409 -0.63 5.74 -3.82
N GLY A 410 0.13 4.69 -4.12
CA GLY A 410 1.28 4.74 -5.03
C GLY A 410 0.86 4.99 -6.47
N ASN A 411 -0.23 4.38 -6.92
CA ASN A 411 -0.75 4.48 -8.29
C ASN A 411 -1.68 5.68 -8.51
N ARG A 412 -1.51 6.78 -7.77
CA ARG A 412 -2.33 8.00 -7.87
C ARG A 412 -1.44 9.24 -7.88
N ASN A 413 -1.93 10.31 -8.50
CA ASN A 413 -1.26 11.61 -8.45
C ASN A 413 -1.54 12.35 -7.12
N ALA A 414 -0.91 13.50 -6.89
CA ALA A 414 -1.06 14.25 -5.64
C ALA A 414 -2.50 14.76 -5.42
N SER A 415 -3.16 15.24 -6.48
CA SER A 415 -4.55 15.74 -6.43
C SER A 415 -5.53 14.62 -6.09
N GLN A 416 -5.39 13.45 -6.72
CA GLN A 416 -6.19 12.26 -6.44
C GLN A 416 -6.02 11.79 -4.99
N ARG A 417 -4.80 11.81 -4.43
CA ARG A 417 -4.57 11.48 -3.01
C ARG A 417 -5.20 12.50 -2.06
N ASP A 418 -5.26 13.78 -2.44
CA ASP A 418 -5.94 14.78 -1.63
C ASP A 418 -7.48 14.64 -1.71
N SER A 419 -8.03 14.26 -2.87
CA SER A 419 -9.45 13.87 -2.96
C SER A 419 -9.78 12.64 -2.09
N ILE A 420 -8.89 11.65 -2.04
CA ILE A 420 -9.04 10.47 -1.16
C ILE A 420 -9.01 10.89 0.33
N GLN A 421 -8.15 11.83 0.69
CA GLN A 421 -8.11 12.41 2.04
C GLN A 421 -9.46 13.06 2.40
N GLN A 422 -9.96 13.96 1.55
CA GLN A 422 -11.19 14.72 1.80
C GLN A 422 -12.42 13.81 1.89
N GLU A 423 -12.51 12.79 1.03
CA GLU A 423 -13.58 11.78 1.08
C GLU A 423 -13.52 10.98 2.40
N TYR A 424 -12.32 10.56 2.83
CA TYR A 424 -12.15 9.85 4.09
C TYR A 424 -12.54 10.73 5.30
N GLU A 425 -12.10 11.99 5.32
CA GLU A 425 -12.51 12.96 6.35
C GLU A 425 -14.03 13.14 6.39
N SER A 426 -14.69 13.21 5.23
CA SER A 426 -16.16 13.33 5.14
C SER A 426 -16.89 12.06 5.60
N LEU A 427 -16.37 10.87 5.33
CA LEU A 427 -17.02 9.60 5.66
C LEU A 427 -16.80 9.16 7.12
N PHE A 428 -15.64 9.48 7.69
CA PHE A 428 -15.19 8.96 8.98
C PHE A 428 -14.97 10.03 10.06
N SER A 429 -15.09 11.33 9.71
CA SER A 429 -14.80 12.46 10.61
C SER A 429 -13.37 12.44 11.21
N ASP A 430 -12.41 11.86 10.48
CA ASP A 430 -11.04 11.63 10.93
C ASP A 430 -10.03 11.79 9.78
N ASP A 431 -8.77 12.06 10.12
CA ASP A 431 -7.71 12.43 9.17
C ASP A 431 -6.93 11.20 8.69
N LEU A 432 -7.04 10.88 7.40
CA LEU A 432 -6.35 9.74 6.78
C LEU A 432 -4.82 9.88 6.81
N LYS A 433 -4.22 11.08 6.72
CA LYS A 433 -2.77 11.29 6.87
C LYS A 433 -2.34 10.92 8.29
N LYS A 434 -3.15 11.24 9.32
CA LYS A 434 -2.90 10.80 10.71
C LYS A 434 -3.05 9.29 10.85
N GLN A 435 -4.12 8.69 10.33
CA GLN A 435 -4.35 7.25 10.42
C GLN A 435 -3.27 6.43 9.70
N LEU A 436 -2.89 6.79 8.47
CA LEU A 436 -1.75 6.18 7.77
C LEU A 436 -0.43 6.37 8.53
N ALA A 437 -0.25 7.49 9.24
CA ALA A 437 0.90 7.70 10.10
C ALA A 437 0.83 6.94 11.43
N LEU A 438 -0.29 6.35 11.81
CA LEU A 438 -0.40 5.41 12.94
C LEU A 438 -0.20 3.96 12.47
N GLU A 439 -0.82 3.60 11.35
CA GLU A 439 -0.88 2.22 10.82
C GLU A 439 0.37 1.79 10.02
N LEU A 440 1.11 2.74 9.42
CA LEU A 440 2.32 2.44 8.65
C LEU A 440 3.60 2.67 9.45
N HIS A 441 4.63 1.87 9.16
CA HIS A 441 5.94 1.89 9.81
C HIS A 441 7.12 2.07 8.82
N GLY A 442 8.31 2.33 9.37
CA GLY A 442 9.59 2.35 8.64
C GLY A 442 9.65 3.26 7.42
N HIS A 443 10.32 2.78 6.36
CA HIS A 443 10.45 3.51 5.10
C HIS A 443 9.11 3.74 4.39
N LEU A 444 8.16 2.80 4.51
CA LEU A 444 6.83 2.92 3.89
C LEU A 444 6.04 4.08 4.51
N LYS A 445 6.04 4.21 5.85
CA LYS A 445 5.47 5.37 6.56
C LYS A 445 6.05 6.68 6.02
N LYS A 446 7.38 6.75 5.87
CA LYS A 446 8.08 7.95 5.39
C LYS A 446 7.71 8.28 3.94
N ALA A 447 7.63 7.28 3.07
CA ALA A 447 7.21 7.43 1.68
C ALA A 447 5.75 7.92 1.58
N VAL A 448 4.80 7.21 2.21
CA VAL A 448 3.37 7.57 2.18
C VAL A 448 3.12 8.95 2.81
N SER A 449 3.78 9.29 3.93
CA SER A 449 3.69 10.63 4.53
C SER A 449 4.18 11.75 3.61
N LEU A 450 5.09 11.47 2.69
CA LEU A 450 5.54 12.42 1.65
C LEU A 450 4.63 12.39 0.41
N TRP A 451 4.02 11.25 0.08
CA TRP A 451 3.06 11.12 -1.01
C TRP A 451 1.74 11.86 -0.74
N MET A 452 1.26 11.84 0.52
CA MET A 452 0.03 12.51 0.96
C MET A 452 0.17 14.05 1.12
N LYS A 453 1.35 14.60 0.87
CA LYS A 453 1.58 16.05 0.81
C LYS A 453 1.40 16.56 -0.61
N SER A 454 0.95 17.80 -0.77
CA SER A 454 1.02 18.48 -2.07
C SER A 454 2.49 18.62 -2.50
N PRO A 455 2.79 18.80 -3.81
CA PRO A 455 4.17 18.93 -4.27
C PRO A 455 4.95 20.03 -3.55
N VAL A 456 4.31 21.18 -3.31
CA VAL A 456 4.90 22.34 -2.62
C VAL A 456 5.12 22.06 -1.14
N GLU A 457 4.14 21.49 -0.43
CA GLU A 457 4.30 21.08 0.98
C GLU A 457 5.40 20.04 1.16
N ARG A 458 5.53 19.12 0.21
CA ARG A 458 6.55 18.06 0.22
C ARG A 458 7.95 18.66 0.05
N ASP A 459 8.13 19.58 -0.90
CA ASP A 459 9.39 20.31 -1.10
C ASP A 459 9.74 21.13 0.15
N VAL A 460 8.81 21.95 0.64
CA VAL A 460 8.92 22.76 1.87
C VAL A 460 9.32 21.91 3.08
N THR A 461 8.65 20.76 3.29
CA THR A 461 8.94 19.85 4.41
C THR A 461 10.32 19.20 4.26
N THR A 462 10.63 18.67 3.08
CA THR A 462 11.87 17.91 2.83
C THR A 462 13.08 18.83 2.89
N TRP A 463 12.97 20.03 2.33
CA TRP A 463 14.03 21.04 2.36
C TRP A 463 14.31 21.56 3.77
N ARG A 464 13.27 21.84 4.57
CA ARG A 464 13.45 22.19 5.99
C ARG A 464 14.16 21.08 6.75
N GLN A 465 13.74 19.82 6.56
CA GLN A 465 14.39 18.68 7.18
C GLN A 465 15.86 18.52 6.75
N ALA A 466 16.19 18.83 5.49
CA ALA A 466 17.56 18.77 5.00
C ALA A 466 18.47 19.86 5.62
N LEU A 467 17.96 21.07 5.91
CA LEU A 467 18.74 22.13 6.56
C LEU A 467 18.77 22.07 8.09
N THR A 468 17.67 21.68 8.74
CA THR A 468 17.49 21.80 10.20
C THR A 468 17.09 20.50 10.88
N GLY A 469 17.11 19.37 10.17
CA GLY A 469 16.86 18.06 10.74
C GLY A 469 18.01 17.55 11.61
N PRO A 470 17.83 16.40 12.28
CA PRO A 470 18.87 15.76 13.10
C PRO A 470 20.09 15.31 12.28
N ILE A 471 19.92 15.14 10.96
CA ILE A 471 20.99 14.95 9.98
C ILE A 471 20.87 16.11 9.00
N ILE A 472 21.86 16.99 8.97
CA ILE A 472 21.91 18.13 8.05
C ILE A 472 22.51 17.66 6.73
N ASP A 473 21.74 17.75 5.65
CA ASP A 473 22.16 17.48 4.27
C ASP A 473 21.98 18.73 3.41
N ILE A 474 23.01 19.57 3.41
CA ILE A 474 23.04 20.79 2.59
C ILE A 474 22.92 20.47 1.10
N LYS A 475 23.40 19.30 0.63
CA LYS A 475 23.35 18.96 -0.80
C LYS A 475 21.94 18.62 -1.25
N ALA A 476 21.20 17.84 -0.47
CA ALA A 476 19.79 17.58 -0.73
C ALA A 476 18.97 18.89 -0.70
N ALA A 477 19.26 19.80 0.24
CA ALA A 477 18.63 21.12 0.28
C ALA A 477 18.96 21.98 -0.97
N THR A 478 20.21 21.94 -1.43
CA THR A 478 20.64 22.60 -2.67
C THR A 478 19.91 22.02 -3.88
N GLU A 479 19.85 20.69 -4.00
CA GLU A 479 19.21 19.99 -5.12
C GLU A 479 17.72 20.34 -5.24
N ILE A 480 16.98 20.33 -4.13
CA ILE A 480 15.55 20.70 -4.13
C ILE A 480 15.32 22.13 -4.63
N ILE A 481 16.18 23.10 -4.31
CA ILE A 481 16.01 24.49 -4.79
C ILE A 481 16.49 24.66 -6.24
N CYS A 482 17.68 24.15 -6.56
CA CYS A 482 18.31 24.34 -7.88
C CYS A 482 17.60 23.61 -9.03
N THR A 483 16.65 22.71 -8.71
CA THR A 483 15.80 21.99 -9.67
C THR A 483 14.36 22.53 -9.73
N ARG A 484 14.11 23.77 -9.26
CA ARG A 484 12.78 24.42 -9.32
C ARG A 484 12.79 25.68 -10.18
N ILE A 485 11.70 25.83 -10.93
CA ILE A 485 11.41 27.00 -11.77
C ILE A 485 10.85 28.17 -10.94
N SER A 486 10.84 29.39 -11.47
CA SER A 486 10.52 30.58 -10.66
C SER A 486 9.08 30.60 -10.15
N SER A 487 8.12 30.03 -10.88
CA SER A 487 6.75 29.82 -10.41
C SER A 487 6.66 28.88 -9.19
N GLN A 488 7.41 27.77 -9.19
CA GLN A 488 7.46 26.82 -8.07
C GLN A 488 8.16 27.42 -6.84
N ILE A 489 9.27 28.14 -7.03
CA ILE A 489 9.95 28.86 -5.94
C ILE A 489 9.00 29.86 -5.26
N ARG A 490 8.17 30.58 -6.04
CA ARG A 490 7.16 31.50 -5.50
C ARG A 490 6.13 30.78 -4.62
N GLN A 491 5.63 29.62 -5.06
CA GLN A 491 4.73 28.79 -4.25
C GLN A 491 5.41 28.26 -2.98
N ILE A 492 6.67 27.82 -3.07
CA ILE A 492 7.47 27.41 -1.91
C ILE A 492 7.57 28.56 -0.90
N LYS A 493 7.94 29.78 -1.31
CA LYS A 493 7.99 30.96 -0.41
C LYS A 493 6.64 31.24 0.26
N GLN A 494 5.53 31.15 -0.48
CA GLN A 494 4.18 31.37 0.05
C GLN A 494 3.77 30.35 1.12
N VAL A 495 4.16 29.08 0.98
CA VAL A 495 3.81 28.00 1.93
C VAL A 495 4.81 27.92 3.09
N TYR A 496 6.08 28.27 2.86
CA TYR A 496 7.16 28.10 3.84
C TYR A 496 6.97 28.92 5.12
N THR A 497 6.73 30.23 5.00
CA THR A 497 6.61 31.12 6.16
C THR A 497 5.42 30.79 7.06
N PRO A 498 4.19 30.53 6.54
CA PRO A 498 3.08 30.04 7.37
C PRO A 498 3.34 28.68 8.04
N THR A 499 4.10 27.79 7.39
CA THR A 499 4.37 26.43 7.89
C THR A 499 5.39 26.42 9.04
N PHE A 500 6.41 27.29 9.00
CA PHE A 500 7.53 27.24 9.95
C PHE A 500 7.75 28.50 10.80
N GLY A 501 7.02 29.59 10.54
CA GLY A 501 7.17 30.86 11.28
C GLY A 501 8.51 31.57 11.02
N THR A 502 9.20 31.23 9.94
CA THR A 502 10.49 31.80 9.53
C THR A 502 10.53 31.97 8.00
N PHE A 503 11.30 32.94 7.53
CA PHE A 503 11.47 33.22 6.10
C PHE A 503 12.47 32.24 5.46
N LEU A 504 12.20 31.82 4.22
CA LEU A 504 13.08 30.92 3.46
C LEU A 504 14.50 31.49 3.32
N GLU A 505 14.56 32.79 3.06
CA GLU A 505 15.76 33.62 2.93
C GLU A 505 16.60 33.61 4.22
N TYR A 506 15.95 33.67 5.39
CA TYR A 506 16.62 33.67 6.69
C TYR A 506 17.31 32.32 6.93
N ASP A 507 16.63 31.22 6.62
CA ASP A 507 17.16 29.88 6.82
C ASP A 507 18.29 29.55 5.83
N ILE A 508 18.21 29.97 4.57
CA ILE A 508 19.36 29.96 3.65
C ILE A 508 20.51 30.77 4.24
N GLY A 509 20.22 31.99 4.70
CA GLY A 509 21.19 32.93 5.25
C GLY A 509 21.98 32.37 6.45
N TYR A 510 21.30 31.61 7.30
CA TYR A 510 21.83 31.01 8.52
C TYR A 510 22.54 29.66 8.28
N HIS A 511 21.93 28.76 7.50
CA HIS A 511 22.42 27.38 7.33
C HIS A 511 23.43 27.21 6.18
N THR A 512 23.65 28.24 5.37
CA THR A 512 24.63 28.20 4.25
C THR A 512 25.67 29.31 4.35
N SER A 513 26.81 29.15 3.68
CA SER A 513 27.96 30.05 3.78
C SER A 513 28.64 30.29 2.43
N GLY A 514 29.50 31.30 2.39
CA GLY A 514 30.26 31.68 1.19
C GLY A 514 29.37 31.96 -0.02
N ASP A 515 29.90 31.65 -1.20
CA ASP A 515 29.26 31.89 -2.49
C ASP A 515 28.09 30.94 -2.76
N HIS A 516 28.04 29.80 -2.08
CA HIS A 516 26.86 28.93 -2.05
C HIS A 516 25.64 29.66 -1.46
N ARG A 517 25.82 30.44 -0.39
CA ARG A 517 24.75 31.27 0.18
C ARG A 517 24.34 32.38 -0.79
N LYS A 518 25.31 33.08 -1.38
CA LYS A 518 25.03 34.15 -2.37
C LYS A 518 24.22 33.60 -3.53
N PHE A 519 24.64 32.44 -4.06
CA PHE A 519 23.95 31.74 -5.14
C PHE A 519 22.52 31.39 -4.78
N LEU A 520 22.28 30.70 -3.65
CA LEU A 520 20.93 30.27 -3.29
C LEU A 520 19.99 31.45 -3.03
N LEU A 521 20.45 32.52 -2.37
CA LEU A 521 19.64 33.72 -2.16
C LEU A 521 19.27 34.39 -3.50
N ALA A 522 20.26 34.63 -4.37
CA ALA A 522 20.00 35.16 -5.71
C ALA A 522 19.08 34.23 -6.54
N TYR A 523 19.24 32.91 -6.44
CA TYR A 523 18.41 31.93 -7.15
C TYR A 523 16.94 31.96 -6.73
N ILE A 524 16.64 32.23 -5.45
CA ILE A 524 15.26 32.31 -4.97
C ILE A 524 14.61 33.69 -5.14
N ASP A 525 15.42 34.76 -5.24
CA ASP A 525 14.93 36.14 -5.39
C ASP A 525 14.77 36.55 -6.86
N THR A 526 15.59 36.00 -7.76
CA THR A 526 15.49 36.27 -9.19
C THR A 526 14.30 35.55 -9.83
N THR A 527 13.42 36.30 -10.48
CA THR A 527 12.37 35.75 -11.36
C THR A 527 12.96 35.51 -12.75
N ARG A 528 13.22 34.24 -13.07
CA ARG A 528 13.70 33.79 -14.38
C ARG A 528 12.56 33.68 -15.37
N TYR A 529 12.92 33.68 -16.65
CA TYR A 529 12.05 33.22 -17.71
C TYR A 529 11.99 31.69 -17.70
N ASP A 530 10.79 31.11 -17.64
CA ASP A 530 10.57 29.67 -17.58
C ASP A 530 10.27 29.04 -18.97
N GLY A 531 10.29 29.84 -20.06
CA GLY A 531 9.98 29.40 -21.44
C GLY A 531 11.17 28.84 -22.25
N PRO A 532 10.89 28.15 -23.39
CA PRO A 532 11.91 27.52 -24.26
C PRO A 532 12.75 28.48 -25.11
N GLU A 533 12.36 29.74 -25.24
CA GLU A 533 12.97 30.73 -26.13
C GLU A 533 14.40 31.08 -25.70
N ILE A 534 15.31 31.19 -26.68
CA ILE A 534 16.73 31.48 -26.45
C ILE A 534 17.24 32.61 -27.36
N GLU A 535 17.95 33.56 -26.78
CA GLU A 535 18.66 34.60 -27.52
C GLU A 535 20.08 34.11 -27.85
N ARG A 536 20.31 33.70 -29.09
CA ARG A 536 21.57 33.04 -29.50
C ARG A 536 22.81 33.91 -29.28
N VAL A 537 22.69 35.23 -29.44
CA VAL A 537 23.79 36.18 -29.19
C VAL A 537 24.19 36.16 -27.72
N LEU A 538 23.22 36.29 -26.81
CA LEU A 538 23.44 36.24 -25.36
C LEU A 538 24.02 34.88 -24.91
N VAL A 539 23.62 33.77 -25.54
CA VAL A 539 24.22 32.45 -25.29
C VAL A 539 25.72 32.41 -25.65
N GLU A 540 26.12 33.02 -26.76
CA GLU A 540 27.53 33.11 -27.17
C GLU A 540 28.32 34.10 -26.29
N GLU A 541 27.71 35.20 -25.87
CA GLU A 541 28.29 36.17 -24.93
C GLU A 541 28.53 35.57 -23.54
N ASP A 542 27.55 34.87 -22.95
CA ASP A 542 27.68 34.17 -21.67
C ASP A 542 28.74 33.04 -21.77
N ALA A 543 28.84 32.35 -22.92
CA ALA A 543 29.88 31.34 -23.15
C ALA A 543 31.29 31.98 -23.16
N ILE A 544 31.43 33.14 -23.79
CA ILE A 544 32.67 33.93 -23.81
C ILE A 544 32.98 34.46 -22.40
N ALA A 545 32.00 34.94 -21.64
CA ALA A 545 32.16 35.39 -20.26
C ALA A 545 32.78 34.27 -19.39
N ILE A 546 32.16 33.08 -19.37
CA ILE A 546 32.67 31.92 -18.62
C ILE A 546 34.08 31.50 -19.09
N SER A 547 34.40 31.63 -20.38
CA SER A 547 35.75 31.34 -20.88
C SER A 547 36.82 32.31 -20.37
N LYS A 548 36.47 33.59 -20.14
CA LYS A 548 37.40 34.61 -19.61
C LYS A 548 37.77 34.36 -18.15
N ILE A 549 36.90 33.70 -17.38
CA ILE A 549 37.15 33.32 -15.98
C ILE A 549 38.36 32.35 -15.90
N GLU A 550 38.42 31.35 -16.79
CA GLU A 550 39.52 30.37 -16.85
C GLU A 550 40.91 31.00 -17.14
N VAL A 551 40.94 32.15 -17.82
CA VAL A 551 42.20 32.84 -18.19
C VAL A 551 42.76 33.67 -17.03
N LYS A 552 41.91 34.13 -16.10
CA LYS A 552 42.33 34.94 -14.93
C LYS A 552 42.77 34.05 -13.78
N LYS A 553 44.09 33.84 -13.64
CA LYS A 553 44.64 33.21 -12.43
C LYS A 553 44.37 34.06 -11.19
N SER A 554 43.62 33.49 -10.24
CA SER A 554 43.39 33.92 -8.85
C SER A 554 42.33 35.01 -8.60
N GLY A 555 41.18 34.58 -8.07
CA GLY A 555 40.48 35.30 -6.99
C GLY A 555 39.44 36.35 -7.34
N MET A 556 38.91 36.40 -8.57
CA MET A 556 37.88 37.35 -9.00
C MET A 556 37.16 36.82 -10.26
N ASP A 557 35.84 36.67 -10.33
CA ASP A 557 34.78 36.88 -9.34
C ASP A 557 33.69 35.80 -9.55
N GLU A 558 33.30 35.07 -8.51
CA GLU A 558 32.26 34.03 -8.62
C GLU A 558 30.85 34.64 -8.88
N SER A 559 30.71 35.98 -8.79
CA SER A 559 29.50 36.70 -9.16
C SER A 559 29.03 36.47 -10.60
N GLU A 560 29.94 36.29 -11.56
CA GLU A 560 29.58 36.10 -12.98
C GLU A 560 28.97 34.70 -13.20
N PHE A 561 29.47 33.68 -12.48
CA PHE A 561 28.79 32.38 -12.39
C PHE A 561 27.45 32.47 -11.67
N ILE A 562 27.35 33.23 -10.56
CA ILE A 562 26.08 33.41 -9.86
C ILE A 562 25.07 34.05 -10.82
N GLN A 563 25.39 35.20 -11.42
CA GLN A 563 24.50 35.96 -12.28
C GLN A 563 23.94 35.10 -13.43
N ILE A 564 24.81 34.45 -14.21
CA ILE A 564 24.38 33.61 -15.35
C ILE A 564 23.46 32.47 -14.87
N PHE A 565 23.82 31.78 -13.79
CA PHE A 565 23.07 30.61 -13.33
C PHE A 565 21.84 30.95 -12.45
N THR A 566 21.66 32.20 -12.01
CA THR A 566 20.45 32.64 -11.30
C THR A 566 19.46 33.41 -12.17
N GLU A 567 19.93 34.09 -13.24
CA GLU A 567 19.10 34.92 -14.13
C GLU A 567 18.63 34.21 -15.41
N ARG A 568 19.40 33.27 -15.97
CA ARG A 568 19.08 32.65 -17.26
C ARG A 568 18.05 31.51 -17.13
N SER A 569 17.31 31.25 -18.21
CA SER A 569 16.34 30.15 -18.29
C SER A 569 17.04 28.78 -18.37
N SER A 570 16.33 27.70 -18.06
CA SER A 570 16.88 26.34 -18.23
C SER A 570 17.21 26.04 -19.70
N ALA A 571 16.37 26.51 -20.64
CA ALA A 571 16.64 26.40 -22.07
C ALA A 571 17.94 27.12 -22.48
N HIS A 572 18.17 28.32 -21.94
CA HIS A 572 19.40 29.08 -22.16
C HIS A 572 20.63 28.38 -21.60
N LEU A 573 20.57 27.83 -20.38
CA LEU A 573 21.70 27.09 -19.77
C LEU A 573 22.03 25.79 -20.54
N SER A 574 21.02 25.12 -21.10
CA SER A 574 21.21 23.96 -21.99
C SER A 574 21.87 24.35 -23.32
N ALA A 575 21.41 25.45 -23.94
CA ALA A 575 22.04 26.02 -25.12
C ALA A 575 23.48 26.47 -24.87
N LEU A 576 23.74 27.10 -23.71
CA LEU A 576 25.06 27.54 -23.24
C LEU A 576 26.03 26.36 -23.10
N ALA A 577 25.60 25.24 -22.52
CA ALA A 577 26.42 24.02 -22.44
C ALA A 577 26.89 23.54 -23.83
N SER A 578 25.98 23.60 -24.81
CA SER A 578 26.22 23.19 -26.20
C SER A 578 27.11 24.18 -26.96
N ALA A 579 26.84 25.49 -26.82
CA ALA A 579 27.62 26.56 -27.43
C ALA A 579 29.06 26.58 -26.89
N TYR A 580 29.24 26.46 -25.58
CA TYR A 580 30.56 26.41 -24.94
C TYR A 580 31.42 25.24 -25.46
N HIS A 581 30.82 24.06 -25.68
CA HIS A 581 31.51 22.94 -26.31
C HIS A 581 31.88 23.22 -27.77
N LYS A 582 30.98 23.82 -28.55
CA LYS A 582 31.23 24.18 -29.95
C LYS A 582 32.36 25.20 -30.10
N MET A 583 32.37 26.25 -29.26
CA MET A 583 33.31 27.37 -29.32
C MET A 583 34.70 27.01 -28.77
N PHE A 584 34.77 26.34 -27.62
CA PHE A 584 36.03 26.13 -26.90
C PHE A 584 36.53 24.69 -26.90
N ARG A 585 35.77 23.74 -27.46
CA ARG A 585 36.05 22.28 -27.43
C ARG A 585 36.24 21.72 -26.01
N LYS A 586 35.63 22.36 -25.02
CA LYS A 586 35.61 21.98 -23.60
C LYS A 586 34.18 21.71 -23.14
N GLU A 587 34.00 20.82 -22.16
CA GLU A 587 32.70 20.68 -21.50
C GLU A 587 32.56 21.73 -20.40
N LEU A 588 31.49 22.53 -20.43
CA LEU A 588 31.18 23.51 -19.38
C LEU A 588 31.17 22.88 -17.98
N ARG A 589 30.64 21.66 -17.88
CA ARG A 589 30.67 20.81 -16.67
C ARG A 589 32.08 20.58 -16.12
N LYS A 590 33.08 20.37 -16.99
CA LYS A 590 34.48 20.17 -16.59
C LYS A 590 35.12 21.49 -16.14
N THR A 591 34.78 22.61 -16.78
CA THR A 591 35.19 23.95 -16.35
C THR A 591 34.66 24.25 -14.94
N ILE A 592 33.35 24.16 -14.71
CA ILE A 592 32.74 24.37 -13.37
C ILE A 592 33.42 23.48 -12.32
N LYS A 593 33.69 22.21 -12.63
CA LYS A 593 34.33 21.27 -11.70
C LYS A 593 35.74 21.68 -11.26
N ARG A 594 36.47 22.41 -12.10
CA ARG A 594 37.84 22.86 -11.90
C ARG A 594 37.91 24.25 -11.27
N GLU A 595 37.09 25.20 -11.72
CA GLU A 595 37.12 26.58 -11.23
C GLU A 595 36.42 26.76 -9.87
N THR A 596 35.42 25.93 -9.54
CA THR A 596 34.60 26.09 -8.32
C THR A 596 34.76 24.94 -7.33
N SER A 597 34.37 25.14 -6.07
CA SER A 597 34.53 24.15 -5.00
C SER A 597 33.31 24.02 -4.06
N GLY A 598 33.36 23.04 -3.15
CA GLY A 598 32.35 22.85 -2.09
C GLY A 598 30.91 22.70 -2.59
N ASN A 599 29.98 23.27 -1.82
CA ASN A 599 28.54 23.25 -2.14
C ASN A 599 28.18 24.24 -3.25
N PHE A 600 28.98 25.28 -3.49
CA PHE A 600 28.76 26.21 -4.62
C PHE A 600 28.93 25.49 -5.96
N LYS A 601 30.00 24.70 -6.10
CA LYS A 601 30.15 23.76 -7.23
C LYS A 601 28.97 22.82 -7.37
N HIS A 602 28.46 22.28 -6.26
CA HIS A 602 27.32 21.37 -6.30
C HIS A 602 26.06 22.06 -6.83
N ALA A 603 25.77 23.29 -6.37
CA ALA A 603 24.63 24.08 -6.86
C ALA A 603 24.69 24.36 -8.36
N LEU A 604 25.83 24.87 -8.85
CA LEU A 604 26.04 25.14 -10.29
C LEU A 604 25.93 23.88 -11.14
N LEU A 605 26.50 22.75 -10.69
CA LEU A 605 26.41 21.49 -11.40
C LEU A 605 25.00 20.92 -11.39
N THR A 606 24.28 20.98 -10.27
CA THR A 606 22.89 20.51 -10.19
C THR A 606 21.99 21.33 -11.11
N ASN A 607 22.12 22.66 -11.09
CA ASN A 607 21.34 23.53 -11.97
C ASN A 607 21.67 23.30 -13.46
N LEU A 608 22.95 23.12 -13.81
CA LEU A 608 23.35 22.79 -15.18
C LEU A 608 22.88 21.41 -15.64
N GLU A 609 23.09 20.38 -14.82
CA GLU A 609 22.75 19.00 -15.16
C GLU A 609 21.23 18.83 -15.29
N TYR A 610 20.45 19.48 -14.43
CA TYR A 610 19.00 19.55 -14.55
C TYR A 610 18.55 20.33 -15.80
N ALA A 611 19.15 21.48 -16.10
CA ALA A 611 18.80 22.26 -17.29
C ALA A 611 19.11 21.52 -18.61
N VAL A 612 20.18 20.73 -18.65
CA VAL A 612 20.57 19.94 -19.83
C VAL A 612 19.71 18.68 -19.99
N ASP A 613 19.47 17.93 -18.91
CA ASP A 613 18.74 16.65 -18.95
C ASP A 613 18.15 16.30 -17.56
N PRO A 614 16.91 16.75 -17.26
CA PRO A 614 16.25 16.50 -15.98
C PRO A 614 16.14 15.00 -15.64
N THR A 615 15.83 14.18 -16.64
CA THR A 615 15.64 12.74 -16.49
C THR A 615 16.94 12.05 -16.09
N LYS A 616 18.04 12.38 -16.76
CA LYS A 616 19.36 11.85 -16.44
C LYS A 616 19.91 12.36 -15.12
N HIS A 617 19.61 13.60 -14.73
CA HIS A 617 19.99 14.12 -13.42
C HIS A 617 19.42 13.23 -12.30
N TYR A 618 18.11 12.99 -12.27
CA TYR A 618 17.48 12.14 -11.26
C TYR A 618 17.82 10.65 -11.39
N ALA A 619 18.02 10.13 -12.61
CA ALA A 619 18.51 8.77 -12.80
C ALA A 619 19.92 8.58 -12.21
N THR A 620 20.83 9.54 -12.43
CA THR A 620 22.20 9.48 -11.92
C THR A 620 22.26 9.62 -10.40
N ALA A 621 21.41 10.47 -9.81
CA ALA A 621 21.25 10.59 -8.36
C ALA A 621 20.77 9.27 -7.72
N SER A 622 19.81 8.58 -8.36
CA SER A 622 19.26 7.31 -7.88
C SER A 622 20.27 6.16 -7.89
N CYS A 623 21.18 6.12 -8.87
CA CYS A 623 22.16 5.03 -9.03
C CYS A 623 23.13 4.87 -7.85
N ILE A 624 23.38 5.90 -7.05
CA ILE A 624 24.35 5.85 -5.92
C ILE A 624 23.79 5.04 -4.73
N GLY A 625 22.46 5.02 -4.53
CA GLY A 625 21.82 4.20 -3.49
C GLY A 625 21.48 2.77 -3.93
N VAL A 626 21.32 2.55 -5.23
CA VAL A 626 20.76 1.30 -5.80
C VAL A 626 21.82 0.22 -6.06
N ALA A 627 23.09 0.62 -6.24
CA ALA A 627 24.19 -0.28 -6.62
C ALA A 627 24.53 -1.40 -5.59
N LEU A 628 24.04 -1.31 -4.34
CA LEU A 628 24.27 -2.30 -3.28
C LEU A 628 23.16 -3.37 -3.13
N LEU A 629 22.04 -3.25 -3.85
CA LEU A 629 20.91 -4.20 -3.80
C LEU A 629 20.73 -5.02 -5.10
N PHE A 630 21.48 -4.70 -6.15
CA PHE A 630 21.24 -5.18 -7.52
C PHE A 630 21.81 -6.58 -7.85
N CYS A 631 22.12 -7.41 -6.85
CA CYS A 631 22.66 -8.76 -7.05
C CYS A 631 21.73 -9.92 -6.69
N THR A 632 20.55 -9.68 -6.08
CA THR A 632 19.64 -10.78 -5.66
C THR A 632 18.14 -10.50 -5.84
N SER A 633 17.73 -9.50 -6.61
CA SER A 633 16.34 -9.35 -7.05
C SER A 633 16.25 -9.18 -8.56
N LEU A 634 15.38 -9.97 -9.19
CA LEU A 634 15.00 -9.82 -10.58
C LEU A 634 14.37 -8.43 -10.76
N VAL A 635 15.02 -7.58 -11.55
CA VAL A 635 14.39 -6.37 -12.07
C VAL A 635 13.34 -6.80 -13.08
N ILE A 636 12.10 -6.93 -12.62
CA ILE A 636 10.95 -6.83 -13.51
C ILE A 636 10.85 -5.33 -13.85
N PRO A 637 11.06 -4.90 -15.10
CA PRO A 637 10.84 -3.52 -15.48
C PRO A 637 9.35 -3.19 -15.34
N SER A 638 9.03 -2.23 -14.48
CA SER A 638 7.68 -1.71 -14.31
C SER A 638 7.30 -0.87 -15.53
N PHE A 639 6.80 -1.52 -16.58
CA PHE A 639 6.02 -0.83 -17.61
C PHE A 639 4.62 -0.52 -17.06
N ALA A 640 4.06 0.62 -17.44
CA ALA A 640 2.74 1.04 -16.99
C ALA A 640 1.69 0.35 -17.86
N GLU A 641 1.28 -0.85 -17.46
CA GLU A 641 0.31 -1.66 -18.19
C GLU A 641 -1.05 -0.93 -18.34
N LEU A 642 -1.69 -1.08 -19.50
CA LEU A 642 -3.03 -0.51 -19.76
C LEU A 642 -4.05 -1.00 -18.72
N GLU A 643 -4.95 -0.12 -18.26
CA GLU A 643 -5.99 -0.47 -17.30
C GLU A 643 -6.89 -1.59 -17.88
N ARG A 644 -6.99 -2.73 -17.18
CA ARG A 644 -7.82 -3.86 -17.58
C ARG A 644 -9.14 -3.85 -16.80
N LEU A 645 -10.23 -3.89 -17.53
CA LEU A 645 -11.61 -3.96 -17.05
C LEU A 645 -12.20 -5.31 -17.45
N GLU A 646 -13.08 -5.85 -16.61
CA GLU A 646 -13.74 -7.14 -16.84
C GLU A 646 -15.26 -6.94 -17.03
N HIS A 647 -15.85 -7.72 -17.94
CA HIS A 647 -17.29 -7.79 -18.17
C HIS A 647 -17.68 -9.24 -18.45
N ALA A 648 -18.66 -9.79 -17.73
CA ALA A 648 -19.13 -11.14 -17.99
C ALA A 648 -20.01 -11.17 -19.24
N ALA A 649 -19.91 -12.21 -20.08
CA ALA A 649 -20.86 -12.41 -21.16
C ALA A 649 -22.25 -12.77 -20.58
N LYS A 650 -23.28 -12.73 -21.43
CA LYS A 650 -24.62 -13.20 -21.06
C LYS A 650 -24.60 -14.68 -20.69
N ALA A 651 -25.62 -15.13 -19.96
CA ALA A 651 -25.73 -16.52 -19.51
C ALA A 651 -25.80 -17.57 -20.63
N ASP A 652 -26.07 -17.15 -21.88
CA ASP A 652 -26.04 -17.99 -23.09
C ASP A 652 -24.68 -17.97 -23.83
N GLY A 653 -23.70 -17.23 -23.31
CA GLY A 653 -22.38 -17.04 -23.92
C GLY A 653 -22.37 -16.07 -25.11
N SER A 654 -23.37 -15.19 -25.22
CA SER A 654 -23.40 -14.09 -26.18
C SER A 654 -23.02 -12.74 -25.55
N LEU A 655 -22.71 -11.77 -26.40
CA LEU A 655 -22.47 -10.38 -26.05
C LEU A 655 -23.22 -9.48 -27.04
N SER A 656 -23.82 -8.38 -26.60
CA SER A 656 -24.59 -7.46 -27.43
C SER A 656 -24.33 -6.02 -26.99
N PHE A 657 -23.85 -5.16 -27.89
CA PHE A 657 -23.52 -3.77 -27.56
C PHE A 657 -23.88 -2.80 -28.69
N LEU A 658 -23.98 -1.51 -28.34
CA LEU A 658 -24.12 -0.43 -29.31
C LEU A 658 -22.82 0.34 -29.45
N VAL A 659 -22.60 0.95 -30.61
CA VAL A 659 -21.48 1.84 -30.89
C VAL A 659 -22.02 3.18 -31.39
N VAL A 660 -21.46 4.28 -30.89
CA VAL A 660 -21.76 5.65 -31.33
C VAL A 660 -20.52 6.54 -31.24
N GLY A 661 -20.30 7.41 -32.21
CA GLY A 661 -19.26 8.44 -32.21
C GLY A 661 -19.83 9.80 -32.59
N ASP A 662 -19.05 10.86 -32.36
CA ASP A 662 -19.31 12.20 -32.89
C ASP A 662 -20.68 12.77 -32.48
N TRP A 663 -20.87 12.85 -31.16
CA TRP A 663 -22.13 13.16 -30.51
C TRP A 663 -22.00 14.33 -29.50
N GLY A 664 -22.96 14.47 -28.59
CA GLY A 664 -22.82 15.40 -27.48
C GLY A 664 -23.23 16.84 -27.76
N ARG A 665 -24.33 17.04 -28.49
CA ARG A 665 -24.82 18.37 -28.92
C ARG A 665 -26.14 18.74 -28.22
N ARG A 666 -26.21 18.49 -26.91
CA ARG A 666 -27.35 18.84 -26.01
C ARG A 666 -28.72 18.37 -26.52
N GLY A 667 -28.78 17.22 -27.20
CA GLY A 667 -30.00 16.68 -27.80
C GLY A 667 -30.38 17.27 -29.17
N PHE A 668 -29.75 18.36 -29.60
CA PHE A 668 -29.95 18.96 -30.93
C PHE A 668 -29.32 18.09 -32.03
N TYR A 669 -29.50 18.51 -33.29
CA TYR A 669 -28.93 17.82 -34.47
C TYR A 669 -29.19 16.30 -34.45
N ASN A 670 -30.46 15.94 -34.23
CA ASN A 670 -30.97 14.57 -34.11
C ASN A 670 -30.32 13.67 -33.05
N GLN A 671 -29.48 14.20 -32.15
CA GLN A 671 -28.88 13.39 -31.08
C GLN A 671 -29.97 12.71 -30.22
N SER A 672 -31.04 13.43 -29.86
CA SER A 672 -32.18 12.83 -29.14
C SER A 672 -32.95 11.78 -29.96
N HIS A 673 -32.98 11.89 -31.29
CA HIS A 673 -33.58 10.87 -32.15
C HIS A 673 -32.71 9.61 -32.21
N VAL A 674 -31.39 9.76 -32.38
CA VAL A 674 -30.41 8.66 -32.29
C VAL A 674 -30.51 7.98 -30.92
N ALA A 675 -30.47 8.74 -29.82
CA ALA A 675 -30.60 8.23 -28.45
C ALA A 675 -31.90 7.45 -28.21
N PHE A 676 -33.03 7.94 -28.74
CA PHE A 676 -34.32 7.24 -28.65
C PHE A 676 -34.33 5.90 -29.40
N GLN A 677 -33.69 5.84 -30.58
CA GLN A 677 -33.59 4.60 -31.35
C GLN A 677 -32.56 3.64 -30.78
N MET A 678 -31.43 4.13 -30.26
CA MET A 678 -30.50 3.35 -29.43
C MET A 678 -31.23 2.74 -28.23
N GLY A 679 -32.14 3.46 -27.58
CA GLY A 679 -32.98 2.92 -26.52
C GLY A 679 -33.82 1.71 -26.97
N LYS A 680 -34.52 1.84 -28.10
CA LYS A 680 -35.36 0.75 -28.66
C LYS A 680 -34.55 -0.46 -29.12
N ILE A 681 -33.43 -0.25 -29.80
CA ILE A 681 -32.57 -1.34 -30.25
C ILE A 681 -31.85 -1.98 -29.06
N GLY A 682 -31.39 -1.18 -28.08
CA GLY A 682 -30.80 -1.65 -26.84
C GLY A 682 -31.74 -2.50 -26.00
N GLU A 683 -33.04 -2.18 -25.98
CA GLU A 683 -34.09 -2.99 -25.34
C GLU A 683 -34.33 -4.29 -26.12
N LYS A 684 -34.46 -4.21 -27.46
CA LYS A 684 -34.67 -5.38 -28.33
C LYS A 684 -33.54 -6.41 -28.23
N LEU A 685 -32.30 -5.95 -28.08
CA LEU A 685 -31.09 -6.81 -28.03
C LEU A 685 -30.63 -7.13 -26.61
N ASP A 686 -31.28 -6.58 -25.57
CA ASP A 686 -30.82 -6.57 -24.17
C ASP A 686 -29.32 -6.30 -24.06
N ILE A 687 -28.88 -5.09 -24.44
CA ILE A 687 -27.44 -4.81 -24.57
C ILE A 687 -26.69 -4.85 -23.23
N ASP A 688 -25.45 -5.31 -23.26
CA ASP A 688 -24.55 -5.40 -22.12
C ASP A 688 -23.92 -4.03 -21.78
N PHE A 689 -23.50 -3.29 -22.81
CA PHE A 689 -22.88 -1.97 -22.70
C PHE A 689 -22.99 -1.15 -23.99
N VAL A 690 -22.51 0.10 -23.92
CA VAL A 690 -22.34 1.00 -25.07
C VAL A 690 -20.86 1.35 -25.23
N VAL A 691 -20.40 1.43 -26.47
CA VAL A 691 -19.05 1.88 -26.86
C VAL A 691 -19.15 3.27 -27.47
N SER A 692 -18.35 4.22 -26.98
CA SER A 692 -18.17 5.53 -27.60
C SER A 692 -16.82 5.61 -28.31
N THR A 693 -16.82 5.91 -29.61
CA THR A 693 -15.61 6.04 -30.45
C THR A 693 -15.02 7.45 -30.41
N GLY A 694 -15.32 8.24 -29.38
CA GLY A 694 -14.77 9.59 -29.22
C GLY A 694 -15.58 10.69 -29.89
N ASP A 695 -15.11 11.92 -29.68
CA ASP A 695 -15.84 13.18 -29.85
C ASP A 695 -17.21 13.11 -29.19
N ASN A 696 -17.11 12.96 -27.87
CA ASN A 696 -18.22 12.75 -26.95
C ASN A 696 -19.00 14.04 -26.69
N PHE A 697 -18.36 15.21 -26.82
CA PHE A 697 -18.97 16.53 -26.55
C PHE A 697 -18.62 17.55 -27.63
N TYR A 698 -19.40 17.58 -28.70
CA TYR A 698 -19.26 18.58 -29.77
C TYR A 698 -19.62 20.01 -29.31
N ASP A 699 -18.91 21.07 -29.70
CA ASP A 699 -17.87 21.09 -30.74
C ASP A 699 -16.42 21.14 -30.22
N ASN A 700 -16.15 21.22 -28.90
CA ASN A 700 -14.79 21.31 -28.33
C ASN A 700 -14.67 20.67 -26.92
N GLY A 701 -15.18 19.45 -26.74
CA GLY A 701 -15.08 18.73 -25.46
C GLY A 701 -15.87 19.38 -24.31
N LEU A 702 -15.54 18.98 -23.08
CA LEU A 702 -15.99 19.68 -21.86
C LEU A 702 -14.96 20.74 -21.47
N THR A 703 -15.38 21.88 -20.92
CA THR A 703 -14.47 22.93 -20.43
C THR A 703 -13.96 22.70 -19.01
N GLY A 704 -14.45 21.66 -18.32
CA GLY A 704 -14.05 21.28 -16.96
C GLY A 704 -15.04 20.33 -16.29
N LEU A 705 -14.76 19.94 -15.04
CA LEU A 705 -15.56 18.95 -14.29
C LEU A 705 -17.02 19.36 -14.02
N ASN A 706 -17.31 20.66 -14.02
CA ASN A 706 -18.63 21.21 -13.73
C ASN A 706 -19.34 21.72 -15.00
N ASP A 707 -18.87 21.34 -16.19
CA ASP A 707 -19.48 21.76 -17.45
C ASP A 707 -20.87 21.12 -17.61
N GLN A 708 -21.89 21.95 -17.77
CA GLN A 708 -23.28 21.52 -17.95
C GLN A 708 -23.47 20.71 -19.24
N ALA A 709 -22.59 20.83 -20.23
CA ALA A 709 -22.60 20.03 -21.45
C ALA A 709 -22.57 18.52 -21.17
N PHE A 710 -21.96 18.08 -20.06
CA PHE A 710 -22.00 16.67 -19.63
C PHE A 710 -23.43 16.21 -19.36
N GLU A 711 -24.14 16.86 -18.43
CA GLU A 711 -25.52 16.50 -18.13
C GLU A 711 -26.46 16.74 -19.31
N GLU A 712 -26.32 17.88 -19.99
CA GLU A 712 -27.19 18.30 -21.08
C GLU A 712 -27.06 17.42 -22.32
N SER A 713 -25.90 16.80 -22.55
CA SER A 713 -25.62 16.04 -23.77
C SER A 713 -25.46 14.54 -23.56
N PHE A 714 -25.21 14.08 -22.32
CA PHE A 714 -25.13 12.67 -21.97
C PHE A 714 -26.27 12.24 -21.06
N THR A 715 -26.28 12.68 -19.80
CA THR A 715 -27.20 12.19 -18.75
C THR A 715 -28.67 12.42 -19.08
N LYS A 716 -29.02 13.61 -19.58
CA LYS A 716 -30.41 14.00 -19.90
C LYS A 716 -30.88 13.52 -21.28
N ILE A 717 -29.98 12.99 -22.11
CA ILE A 717 -30.28 12.54 -23.48
C ILE A 717 -30.48 11.03 -23.55
N TYR A 718 -29.52 10.25 -23.05
CA TYR A 718 -29.57 8.78 -23.12
C TYR A 718 -30.31 8.19 -21.91
N THR A 719 -31.58 8.54 -21.75
CA THR A 719 -32.41 8.26 -20.56
C THR A 719 -33.18 6.94 -20.60
N ALA A 720 -33.18 6.23 -21.74
CA ALA A 720 -33.86 4.93 -21.87
C ALA A 720 -33.28 3.89 -20.89
N THR A 721 -34.14 3.03 -20.32
CA THR A 721 -33.75 2.02 -19.33
C THR A 721 -32.69 1.05 -19.87
N SER A 722 -32.81 0.65 -21.13
CA SER A 722 -31.83 -0.17 -21.86
C SER A 722 -30.46 0.49 -22.04
N LEU A 723 -30.38 1.82 -21.95
CA LEU A 723 -29.12 2.60 -21.99
C LEU A 723 -28.58 2.94 -20.59
N GLN A 724 -29.20 2.42 -19.52
CA GLN A 724 -28.68 2.49 -18.15
C GLN A 724 -27.68 1.36 -17.89
N LYS A 725 -26.74 1.20 -18.82
CA LYS A 725 -25.63 0.22 -18.84
C LYS A 725 -24.31 1.00 -18.80
N GLN A 726 -23.17 0.31 -18.68
CA GLN A 726 -21.87 0.98 -18.75
C GLN A 726 -21.62 1.55 -20.17
N TRP A 727 -21.05 2.75 -20.25
CA TRP A 727 -20.51 3.34 -21.47
C TRP A 727 -18.99 3.33 -21.39
N TYR A 728 -18.34 2.67 -22.34
CA TYR A 728 -16.89 2.62 -22.48
C TYR A 728 -16.46 3.56 -23.61
N SER A 729 -15.78 4.65 -23.27
CA SER A 729 -15.50 5.77 -24.17
C SER A 729 -14.00 6.02 -24.34
N VAL A 730 -13.57 6.23 -25.58
CA VAL A 730 -12.29 6.92 -25.90
C VAL A 730 -12.53 8.40 -26.18
N LEU A 731 -11.44 9.14 -26.33
CA LEU A 731 -11.41 10.56 -26.70
C LEU A 731 -11.24 10.69 -28.22
N GLY A 732 -11.85 11.71 -28.81
CA GLY A 732 -11.55 12.17 -30.17
C GLY A 732 -10.80 13.50 -30.21
N ASN A 733 -10.55 14.05 -31.40
CA ASN A 733 -9.79 15.29 -31.55
C ASN A 733 -10.57 16.53 -31.11
N HIS A 734 -11.90 16.55 -31.16
CA HIS A 734 -12.70 17.63 -30.58
C HIS A 734 -12.76 17.54 -29.05
N ASP A 735 -12.76 16.34 -28.46
CA ASP A 735 -12.63 16.18 -27.00
C ASP A 735 -11.31 16.79 -26.49
N TYR A 736 -10.23 16.68 -27.28
CA TYR A 736 -8.93 17.29 -27.03
C TYR A 736 -8.90 18.83 -27.16
N ARG A 737 -9.91 19.46 -27.75
CA ARG A 737 -10.02 20.93 -27.81
C ARG A 737 -10.59 21.55 -26.52
N GLY A 738 -11.10 20.69 -25.63
CA GLY A 738 -11.55 21.05 -24.29
C GLY A 738 -10.54 20.65 -23.20
N ASP A 739 -11.05 20.40 -22.00
CA ASP A 739 -10.33 19.81 -20.88
C ASP A 739 -10.44 18.28 -20.98
N VAL A 740 -9.35 17.62 -21.40
CA VAL A 740 -9.30 16.15 -21.49
C VAL A 740 -9.25 15.52 -20.11
N GLU A 741 -8.47 16.12 -19.21
CA GLU A 741 -8.32 15.64 -17.84
C GLU A 741 -9.67 15.63 -17.10
N ALA A 742 -10.57 16.56 -17.40
CA ALA A 742 -11.94 16.55 -16.90
C ALA A 742 -12.76 15.35 -17.40
N GLN A 743 -12.67 15.03 -18.69
CA GLN A 743 -13.46 13.96 -19.33
C GLN A 743 -13.06 12.56 -18.85
N VAL A 744 -11.77 12.33 -18.63
CA VAL A 744 -11.24 11.08 -18.05
C VAL A 744 -11.30 11.03 -16.52
N HIS A 745 -11.69 12.13 -15.85
CA HIS A 745 -11.68 12.18 -14.40
C HIS A 745 -12.76 11.27 -13.77
N PRO A 746 -12.45 10.54 -12.69
CA PRO A 746 -13.44 9.76 -11.95
C PRO A 746 -14.64 10.56 -11.40
N ALA A 747 -14.56 11.90 -11.33
CA ALA A 747 -15.65 12.73 -10.82
C ALA A 747 -16.89 12.72 -11.74
N LEU A 748 -16.73 12.64 -13.07
CA LEU A 748 -17.89 12.51 -13.97
C LEU A 748 -18.64 11.19 -13.74
N ARG A 749 -17.94 10.14 -13.31
CA ARG A 749 -18.54 8.85 -12.89
C ARG A 749 -19.35 8.97 -11.57
N LYS A 750 -19.11 10.02 -10.76
CA LYS A 750 -19.96 10.36 -9.60
C LYS A 750 -21.22 11.13 -10.02
N VAL A 751 -21.18 11.87 -11.13
CA VAL A 751 -22.34 12.57 -11.69
C VAL A 751 -23.25 11.58 -12.43
N ASP A 752 -22.68 10.69 -13.24
CA ASP A 752 -23.39 9.62 -13.94
C ASP A 752 -22.53 8.36 -13.97
N SER A 753 -22.92 7.33 -13.21
CA SER A 753 -22.13 6.10 -13.03
C SER A 753 -21.92 5.28 -14.31
N ARG A 754 -22.71 5.56 -15.35
CA ARG A 754 -22.57 4.94 -16.67
C ARG A 754 -21.34 5.43 -17.41
N TRP A 755 -20.82 6.61 -17.08
CA TRP A 755 -19.68 7.19 -17.77
C TRP A 755 -18.37 6.48 -17.40
N LEU A 756 -17.67 5.94 -18.40
CA LEU A 756 -16.27 5.53 -18.27
C LEU A 756 -15.52 5.98 -19.53
N CYS A 757 -14.83 7.12 -19.41
CA CYS A 757 -13.83 7.55 -20.38
C CYS A 757 -12.41 7.40 -19.81
N LEU A 758 -11.50 6.93 -20.64
CA LEU A 758 -10.06 6.79 -20.40
C LEU A 758 -9.34 6.98 -21.75
N ARG A 759 -8.06 7.38 -21.71
CA ARG A 759 -7.23 7.55 -22.92
C ARG A 759 -7.05 6.22 -23.66
N SER A 760 -6.57 5.20 -22.96
CA SER A 760 -6.40 3.85 -23.51
C SER A 760 -6.55 2.81 -22.40
N PHE A 761 -7.22 1.72 -22.69
CA PHE A 761 -7.58 0.67 -21.72
C PHE A 761 -8.03 -0.60 -22.44
N ILE A 762 -8.17 -1.69 -21.68
CA ILE A 762 -8.58 -3.00 -22.19
C ILE A 762 -9.88 -3.39 -21.49
N LEU A 763 -10.84 -3.92 -22.23
CA LEU A 763 -12.04 -4.54 -21.69
C LEU A 763 -12.07 -6.01 -22.10
N ASN A 764 -11.88 -6.89 -21.14
CA ASN A 764 -12.05 -8.33 -21.28
C ASN A 764 -13.54 -8.66 -21.10
N ALA A 765 -14.20 -9.12 -22.16
CA ALA A 765 -15.61 -9.47 -22.21
C ALA A 765 -15.80 -10.96 -22.53
N GLU A 766 -15.07 -11.82 -21.80
CA GLU A 766 -14.96 -13.29 -21.93
C GLU A 766 -14.68 -13.83 -23.34
N ILE A 767 -15.67 -13.76 -24.24
CA ILE A 767 -15.58 -14.16 -25.65
C ILE A 767 -14.87 -13.11 -26.51
N ALA A 768 -14.84 -11.84 -26.08
CA ALA A 768 -14.25 -10.73 -26.81
C ALA A 768 -13.26 -9.94 -25.94
N GLY A 769 -12.19 -9.44 -26.56
CA GLY A 769 -11.25 -8.50 -25.96
C GLY A 769 -11.28 -7.20 -26.74
N PHE A 770 -11.62 -6.11 -26.06
CA PHE A 770 -11.62 -4.77 -26.64
C PHE A 770 -10.38 -4.01 -26.20
N PHE A 771 -9.72 -3.36 -27.15
CA PHE A 771 -8.51 -2.58 -26.94
C PHE A 771 -8.80 -1.15 -27.35
N PHE A 772 -9.03 -0.29 -26.37
CA PHE A 772 -9.33 1.13 -26.56
C PHE A 772 -8.02 1.92 -26.65
N VAL A 773 -7.84 2.69 -27.72
CA VAL A 773 -6.57 3.34 -28.07
C VAL A 773 -6.75 4.85 -28.28
N ASP A 774 -5.87 5.64 -27.67
CA ASP A 774 -5.85 7.10 -27.81
C ASP A 774 -5.23 7.46 -29.17
N THR A 775 -6.10 7.59 -30.17
CA THR A 775 -5.65 7.84 -31.56
C THR A 775 -5.25 9.29 -31.83
N THR A 776 -5.71 10.26 -31.03
CA THR A 776 -5.46 11.69 -31.28
C THR A 776 -3.97 12.08 -31.26
N PRO A 777 -3.13 11.58 -30.33
CA PRO A 777 -1.69 11.85 -30.35
C PRO A 777 -0.92 11.25 -31.53
N PHE A 778 -1.51 10.35 -32.32
CA PHE A 778 -0.86 9.80 -33.52
C PHE A 778 -0.85 10.80 -34.67
N VAL A 779 -1.88 11.64 -34.83
CA VAL A 779 -1.99 12.61 -35.92
C VAL A 779 -1.00 13.75 -35.69
N SER A 780 -0.09 13.97 -36.64
CA SER A 780 0.98 14.97 -36.48
C SER A 780 0.49 16.39 -36.63
N ASP A 781 -0.48 16.61 -37.51
CA ASP A 781 -0.92 17.94 -37.89
C ASP A 781 -1.51 18.71 -36.71
N TYR A 782 -2.18 18.07 -35.74
CA TYR A 782 -2.72 18.72 -34.54
C TYR A 782 -1.66 19.32 -33.61
N PHE A 783 -0.40 18.87 -33.68
CA PHE A 783 0.71 19.47 -32.93
C PHE A 783 1.29 20.71 -33.61
N THR A 784 0.87 20.98 -34.85
CA THR A 784 1.26 22.13 -35.68
C THR A 784 0.08 22.99 -36.13
N ASP A 785 -1.15 22.57 -35.82
CA ASP A 785 -2.39 23.31 -36.02
C ASP A 785 -2.35 24.62 -35.21
N MET A 786 -2.61 25.73 -35.89
CA MET A 786 -2.61 27.08 -35.32
C MET A 786 -4.03 27.64 -35.15
N ASP A 787 -5.04 26.95 -35.71
CA ASP A 787 -6.44 27.38 -35.68
C ASP A 787 -7.18 26.86 -34.44
N HIS A 788 -6.68 25.79 -33.81
CA HIS A 788 -7.25 25.18 -32.61
C HIS A 788 -6.21 24.98 -31.50
N THR A 789 -6.65 25.15 -30.25
CA THR A 789 -5.87 24.76 -29.06
C THR A 789 -6.23 23.32 -28.69
N TYR A 790 -5.23 22.47 -28.46
CA TYR A 790 -5.41 21.09 -27.98
C TYR A 790 -4.75 20.88 -26.61
N ASP A 791 -5.40 20.12 -25.75
CA ASP A 791 -4.95 19.78 -24.40
C ASP A 791 -3.99 18.58 -24.41
N TRP A 792 -2.70 18.88 -24.60
CA TRP A 792 -1.63 17.89 -24.58
C TRP A 792 -1.10 17.53 -23.18
N ARG A 793 -1.84 17.83 -22.10
CA ARG A 793 -1.52 17.30 -20.75
C ARG A 793 -1.56 15.78 -20.78
N GLY A 794 -0.66 15.13 -20.03
CA GLY A 794 -0.58 13.67 -19.96
C GLY A 794 0.04 12.95 -21.16
N VAL A 795 0.11 13.57 -22.35
CA VAL A 795 0.68 12.95 -23.57
C VAL A 795 2.01 13.56 -24.04
N THR A 796 2.54 14.54 -23.30
CA THR A 796 3.83 15.18 -23.59
C THR A 796 4.94 14.57 -22.72
N PRO A 797 6.11 14.16 -23.28
CA PRO A 797 6.51 14.26 -24.70
C PRO A 797 5.84 13.23 -25.62
N ARG A 798 5.25 13.70 -26.74
CA ARG A 798 4.46 12.89 -27.70
C ARG A 798 5.11 11.56 -28.08
N LYS A 799 6.40 11.58 -28.44
CA LYS A 799 7.11 10.36 -28.84
C LYS A 799 7.17 9.32 -27.71
N ALA A 800 7.51 9.73 -26.49
CA ALA A 800 7.59 8.80 -25.36
C ALA A 800 6.21 8.23 -24.98
N TYR A 801 5.14 9.03 -25.15
CA TYR A 801 3.77 8.58 -24.99
C TYR A 801 3.40 7.50 -26.03
N LEU A 802 3.62 7.76 -27.33
CA LEU A 802 3.34 6.81 -28.40
C LEU A 802 4.20 5.53 -28.30
N ASP A 803 5.49 5.66 -27.98
CA ASP A 803 6.41 4.53 -27.79
C ASP A 803 5.95 3.62 -26.63
N SER A 804 5.36 4.18 -25.56
CA SER A 804 4.74 3.38 -24.48
C SER A 804 3.43 2.77 -24.94
N LEU A 805 2.48 3.58 -25.43
CA LEU A 805 1.14 3.13 -25.81
C LEU A 805 1.18 1.98 -26.82
N LEU A 806 2.04 2.07 -27.85
CA LEU A 806 2.23 0.98 -28.83
C LEU A 806 2.78 -0.29 -28.16
N LYS A 807 3.73 -0.16 -27.25
CA LYS A 807 4.30 -1.30 -26.53
C LYS A 807 3.30 -1.96 -25.58
N ASP A 808 2.57 -1.15 -24.82
CA ASP A 808 1.61 -1.64 -23.82
C ASP A 808 0.41 -2.30 -24.53
N LEU A 809 0.00 -1.77 -25.70
CA LEU A 809 -0.95 -2.39 -26.61
C LEU A 809 -0.42 -3.70 -27.26
N GLU A 810 0.85 -3.73 -27.68
CA GLU A 810 1.49 -4.95 -28.23
C GLU A 810 1.51 -6.07 -27.19
N SER A 811 1.90 -5.78 -25.93
CA SER A 811 1.85 -6.75 -24.83
C SER A 811 0.43 -7.29 -24.65
N ALA A 812 -0.55 -6.40 -24.55
CA ALA A 812 -1.96 -6.74 -24.38
C ALA A 812 -2.53 -7.61 -25.52
N LEU A 813 -2.21 -7.27 -26.77
CA LEU A 813 -2.63 -8.03 -27.96
C LEU A 813 -1.96 -9.40 -28.02
N SER A 814 -0.70 -9.51 -27.59
CA SER A 814 0.07 -10.76 -27.56
C SER A 814 -0.39 -11.73 -26.48
N GLU A 815 -0.79 -11.22 -25.32
CA GLU A 815 -1.28 -11.99 -24.17
C GLU A 815 -2.74 -12.39 -24.32
N SER A 816 -3.53 -11.64 -25.12
CA SER A 816 -4.96 -11.86 -25.24
C SER A 816 -5.30 -13.17 -25.95
N THR A 817 -5.95 -14.06 -25.19
CA THR A 817 -6.57 -15.30 -25.66
C THR A 817 -8.03 -15.12 -26.12
N ALA A 818 -8.52 -13.88 -26.21
CA ALA A 818 -9.91 -13.60 -26.57
C ALA A 818 -10.26 -14.14 -27.96
N ARG A 819 -11.47 -14.67 -28.12
CA ARG A 819 -11.92 -15.28 -29.38
C ARG A 819 -12.20 -14.22 -30.44
N TRP A 820 -12.71 -13.06 -30.04
CA TRP A 820 -12.79 -11.85 -30.87
C TRP A 820 -11.83 -10.78 -30.33
N LYS A 821 -11.04 -10.15 -31.20
CA LYS A 821 -10.17 -9.01 -30.86
C LYS A 821 -10.67 -7.78 -31.61
N ILE A 822 -11.15 -6.78 -30.86
CA ILE A 822 -11.76 -5.56 -31.39
C ILE A 822 -10.93 -4.37 -30.90
N VAL A 823 -10.39 -3.58 -31.82
CA VAL A 823 -9.67 -2.35 -31.47
C VAL A 823 -10.61 -1.18 -31.67
N VAL A 824 -10.69 -0.29 -30.68
CA VAL A 824 -11.55 0.90 -30.70
C VAL A 824 -10.68 2.14 -30.62
N GLY A 825 -10.78 3.01 -31.63
CA GLY A 825 -10.13 4.30 -31.68
C GLY A 825 -11.14 5.39 -32.05
N HIS A 826 -10.63 6.60 -32.31
CA HIS A 826 -11.44 7.68 -32.89
C HIS A 826 -11.16 7.84 -34.39
N HIS A 827 -9.89 7.98 -34.77
CA HIS A 827 -9.50 8.25 -36.16
C HIS A 827 -9.53 6.99 -37.04
N ALA A 828 -9.84 7.14 -38.33
CA ALA A 828 -9.94 6.04 -39.27
C ALA A 828 -8.56 5.54 -39.77
N ILE A 829 -8.31 4.23 -39.71
CA ILE A 829 -7.21 3.57 -40.46
C ILE A 829 -7.56 3.47 -41.95
N LYS A 830 -8.84 3.29 -42.26
CA LYS A 830 -9.40 3.21 -43.61
C LYS A 830 -10.70 3.97 -43.66
N SER A 831 -10.87 4.85 -44.65
CA SER A 831 -12.08 5.65 -44.80
C SER A 831 -12.27 6.19 -46.23
N ALA A 832 -13.51 6.10 -46.72
CA ALA A 832 -14.01 6.77 -47.92
C ALA A 832 -14.71 8.10 -47.61
N GLY A 833 -14.75 8.51 -46.34
CA GLY A 833 -15.17 9.84 -45.90
C GLY A 833 -14.17 10.94 -46.26
N TYR A 834 -14.45 12.16 -45.80
CA TYR A 834 -13.67 13.35 -46.15
C TYR A 834 -12.35 13.47 -45.37
N HIS A 835 -12.25 12.95 -44.14
CA HIS A 835 -10.96 12.93 -43.42
C HIS A 835 -10.04 11.84 -43.99
N GLY A 836 -10.62 10.67 -44.31
CA GLY A 836 -9.95 9.59 -45.01
C GLY A 836 -8.89 8.85 -44.19
N ASP A 837 -8.04 8.10 -44.88
CA ASP A 837 -6.98 7.25 -44.30
C ASP A 837 -5.96 8.03 -43.44
N THR A 838 -5.94 7.76 -42.12
CA THR A 838 -4.92 8.32 -41.21
C THR A 838 -3.58 7.61 -41.38
N LYS A 839 -2.62 8.28 -42.03
CA LYS A 839 -1.31 7.71 -42.40
C LYS A 839 -0.52 7.19 -41.21
N GLU A 840 -0.43 7.94 -40.11
CA GLU A 840 0.33 7.51 -38.94
C GLU A 840 -0.25 6.23 -38.30
N LEU A 841 -1.56 6.00 -38.39
CA LEU A 841 -2.16 4.75 -37.94
C LEU A 841 -1.91 3.59 -38.92
N ILE A 842 -1.86 3.86 -40.23
CA ILE A 842 -1.46 2.87 -41.25
C ILE A 842 0.01 2.45 -41.04
N ASP A 843 0.89 3.38 -40.71
CA ASP A 843 2.33 3.11 -40.56
C ASP A 843 2.69 2.50 -39.20
N LEU A 844 2.06 2.94 -38.11
CA LEU A 844 2.45 2.56 -36.74
C LEU A 844 1.53 1.51 -36.10
N LEU A 845 0.22 1.56 -36.35
CA LEU A 845 -0.77 0.73 -35.65
C LEU A 845 -1.20 -0.49 -36.47
N LEU A 846 -1.56 -0.29 -37.74
CA LEU A 846 -2.07 -1.34 -38.61
C LEU A 846 -1.14 -2.58 -38.74
N PRO A 847 0.20 -2.46 -38.83
CA PRO A 847 1.07 -3.64 -38.91
C PRO A 847 0.95 -4.54 -37.67
N MET A 848 0.81 -3.94 -36.49
CA MET A 848 0.57 -4.63 -35.23
C MET A 848 -0.80 -5.30 -35.21
N LEU A 849 -1.86 -4.60 -35.64
CA LEU A 849 -3.22 -5.17 -35.68
C LEU A 849 -3.28 -6.41 -36.59
N LYS A 850 -2.59 -6.37 -37.74
CA LYS A 850 -2.44 -7.53 -38.63
C LYS A 850 -1.63 -8.65 -37.97
N ALA A 851 -0.50 -8.35 -37.34
CA ALA A 851 0.39 -9.34 -36.71
C ALA A 851 -0.30 -10.15 -35.59
N TYR A 852 -1.19 -9.51 -34.81
CA TYR A 852 -1.88 -10.15 -33.69
C TYR A 852 -3.30 -10.66 -34.00
N ASN A 853 -3.67 -10.72 -35.29
CA ASN A 853 -4.96 -11.21 -35.79
C ASN A 853 -6.16 -10.51 -35.15
N VAL A 854 -6.17 -9.17 -35.17
CA VAL A 854 -7.36 -8.37 -34.84
C VAL A 854 -8.47 -8.66 -35.85
N ASP A 855 -9.72 -8.73 -35.38
CA ASP A 855 -10.89 -9.00 -36.22
C ASP A 855 -11.53 -7.72 -36.76
N MET A 856 -11.59 -6.67 -35.91
CA MET A 856 -12.32 -5.43 -36.21
C MET A 856 -11.56 -4.22 -35.68
N TYR A 857 -11.55 -3.14 -36.47
CA TYR A 857 -11.17 -1.80 -36.03
C TYR A 857 -12.39 -0.88 -36.12
N VAL A 858 -12.77 -0.27 -35.00
CA VAL A 858 -14.00 0.52 -34.84
C VAL A 858 -13.66 1.98 -34.50
N ASN A 859 -14.24 2.93 -35.23
CA ASN A 859 -13.85 4.35 -35.16
C ASN A 859 -15.03 5.35 -35.34
N GLY A 860 -14.74 6.64 -35.16
CA GLY A 860 -15.68 7.77 -35.22
C GLY A 860 -15.37 8.71 -36.40
N HIS A 861 -14.80 9.88 -36.10
CA HIS A 861 -14.13 10.89 -36.94
C HIS A 861 -14.76 11.32 -38.28
N ASP A 862 -15.07 10.39 -39.19
CA ASP A 862 -15.47 10.69 -40.58
C ASP A 862 -16.92 11.13 -40.79
N HIS A 863 -17.67 11.38 -39.71
CA HIS A 863 -19.02 11.96 -39.79
C HIS A 863 -20.01 11.15 -40.63
N CYS A 864 -19.83 9.83 -40.65
CA CYS A 864 -20.58 8.86 -41.44
C CYS A 864 -20.75 7.51 -40.71
N LEU A 865 -21.56 6.64 -41.31
CA LEU A 865 -21.58 5.21 -41.01
C LEU A 865 -20.93 4.46 -42.17
N GLU A 866 -19.99 3.57 -41.88
CA GLU A 866 -19.18 2.92 -42.92
C GLU A 866 -18.77 1.50 -42.55
N HIS A 867 -18.62 0.67 -43.57
CA HIS A 867 -17.94 -0.62 -43.49
C HIS A 867 -17.03 -0.80 -44.71
N ILE A 868 -15.72 -0.90 -44.46
CA ILE A 868 -14.69 -1.27 -45.44
C ILE A 868 -14.09 -2.62 -45.07
N SER A 869 -13.92 -3.49 -46.06
CA SER A 869 -13.17 -4.75 -45.95
C SER A 869 -11.94 -4.66 -46.85
N SER A 870 -10.78 -5.17 -46.42
CA SER A 870 -9.58 -5.17 -47.25
C SER A 870 -9.32 -6.55 -47.88
N LEU A 871 -8.88 -6.59 -49.14
CA LEU A 871 -8.33 -7.82 -49.73
C LEU A 871 -7.01 -8.27 -49.07
N ASP A 872 -6.27 -7.34 -48.45
CA ASP A 872 -4.95 -7.59 -47.85
C ASP A 872 -5.02 -7.88 -46.33
N SER A 873 -6.21 -8.06 -45.76
CA SER A 873 -6.40 -8.24 -44.31
C SER A 873 -7.78 -8.80 -43.96
N PRO A 874 -7.91 -9.77 -43.02
CA PRO A 874 -9.22 -10.18 -42.50
C PRO A 874 -9.87 -9.12 -41.59
N ILE A 875 -9.14 -8.07 -41.17
CA ILE A 875 -9.66 -6.96 -40.35
C ILE A 875 -10.81 -6.27 -41.10
N GLN A 876 -11.98 -6.16 -40.46
CA GLN A 876 -13.04 -5.26 -40.91
C GLN A 876 -12.84 -3.87 -40.30
N TYR A 877 -12.98 -2.82 -41.11
CA TYR A 877 -12.92 -1.43 -40.68
C TYR A 877 -14.34 -0.88 -40.63
N LEU A 878 -14.74 -0.41 -39.45
CA LEU A 878 -16.11 -0.03 -39.14
C LEU A 878 -16.11 1.40 -38.58
N THR A 879 -16.92 2.28 -39.18
CA THR A 879 -17.04 3.67 -38.76
C THR A 879 -18.45 3.92 -38.26
N SER A 880 -18.58 4.45 -37.04
CA SER A 880 -19.87 4.77 -36.41
C SER A 880 -19.92 6.23 -35.94
N GLY A 881 -19.22 7.12 -36.65
CA GLY A 881 -19.04 8.53 -36.30
C GLY A 881 -20.20 9.45 -36.67
N ALA A 882 -21.45 9.00 -36.55
CA ALA A 882 -22.62 9.74 -37.01
C ALA A 882 -23.69 9.98 -35.92
N GLY A 883 -23.31 9.93 -34.64
CA GLY A 883 -24.24 10.01 -33.51
C GLY A 883 -24.96 11.34 -33.37
N SER A 884 -24.35 12.44 -33.84
CA SER A 884 -25.04 13.73 -34.02
C SER A 884 -24.42 14.59 -35.13
N LYS A 885 -23.09 14.62 -35.26
CA LYS A 885 -22.41 15.26 -36.39
C LYS A 885 -22.42 14.28 -37.56
N ALA A 886 -22.82 14.75 -38.76
CA ALA A 886 -22.73 13.98 -39.99
C ALA A 886 -22.50 14.91 -41.19
N TRP A 887 -21.92 14.40 -42.27
CA TRP A 887 -21.63 15.14 -43.50
C TRP A 887 -22.39 14.60 -44.70
N ARG A 888 -23.20 15.46 -45.33
CA ARG A 888 -24.07 15.06 -46.44
C ARG A 888 -23.42 15.33 -47.80
N GLY A 889 -23.30 14.28 -48.61
CA GLY A 889 -22.75 14.32 -49.97
C GLY A 889 -21.22 14.18 -50.05
N ASP A 890 -20.56 13.79 -48.95
CA ASP A 890 -19.10 13.89 -48.78
C ASP A 890 -18.39 12.53 -48.91
N LEU A 891 -18.71 11.80 -49.98
CA LEU A 891 -17.98 10.59 -50.37
C LEU A 891 -16.75 10.99 -51.18
N ASN A 892 -15.58 10.49 -50.79
CA ASN A 892 -14.34 10.68 -51.55
C ASN A 892 -14.44 9.97 -52.90
N GLN A 893 -14.66 10.74 -53.97
CA GLN A 893 -14.88 10.25 -55.34
C GLN A 893 -13.70 9.45 -55.93
N HIS A 894 -12.56 9.37 -55.24
CA HIS A 894 -11.36 8.65 -55.67
C HIS A 894 -11.12 7.37 -54.85
N TYR A 895 -12.04 6.98 -53.95
CA TYR A 895 -11.93 5.73 -53.21
C TYR A 895 -12.10 4.51 -54.14
N LYS A 896 -11.41 3.40 -53.84
CA LYS A 896 -11.54 2.16 -54.62
C LYS A 896 -12.84 1.45 -54.23
N GLU A 897 -13.78 1.38 -55.17
CA GLU A 897 -15.11 0.79 -54.93
C GLU A 897 -15.07 -0.68 -54.46
N ASP A 898 -14.05 -1.47 -54.83
CA ASP A 898 -13.97 -2.91 -54.57
C ASP A 898 -13.87 -3.30 -53.06
N ASP A 899 -13.29 -2.42 -52.23
CA ASP A 899 -13.07 -2.64 -50.79
C ASP A 899 -14.24 -2.10 -49.92
N LEU A 900 -15.02 -1.14 -50.44
CA LEU A 900 -16.10 -0.45 -49.72
C LEU A 900 -17.39 -1.31 -49.72
N ARG A 901 -17.84 -1.75 -48.54
CA ARG A 901 -19.06 -2.58 -48.40
C ARG A 901 -20.32 -1.77 -48.13
N PHE A 902 -20.17 -0.65 -47.43
CA PHE A 902 -21.28 0.23 -47.08
C PHE A 902 -20.76 1.62 -46.70
N PHE A 903 -21.49 2.66 -47.11
CA PHE A 903 -21.28 4.04 -46.71
C PHE A 903 -22.64 4.74 -46.57
N TYR A 904 -22.80 5.55 -45.54
CA TYR A 904 -23.97 6.38 -45.33
C TYR A 904 -23.59 7.70 -44.65
N ASP A 905 -23.97 8.79 -45.33
CA ASP A 905 -23.58 10.18 -45.09
C ASP A 905 -24.53 10.91 -44.11
N GLY A 906 -25.31 10.14 -43.36
CA GLY A 906 -26.35 10.64 -42.46
C GLY A 906 -26.19 10.12 -41.03
N GLN A 907 -26.92 10.75 -40.11
CA GLN A 907 -26.86 10.44 -38.69
C GLN A 907 -27.40 9.04 -38.36
N GLY A 908 -26.80 8.39 -37.37
CA GLY A 908 -27.13 7.03 -36.97
C GLY A 908 -26.14 6.42 -35.97
N PHE A 909 -26.19 5.09 -35.83
CA PHE A 909 -25.37 4.31 -34.91
C PHE A 909 -25.28 2.84 -35.37
N MET A 910 -24.42 2.06 -34.71
CA MET A 910 -24.22 0.63 -35.00
C MET A 910 -24.62 -0.24 -33.79
N SER A 911 -25.11 -1.45 -34.03
CA SER A 911 -25.17 -2.52 -33.04
C SER A 911 -24.26 -3.67 -33.44
N VAL A 912 -23.76 -4.40 -32.45
CA VAL A 912 -22.95 -5.61 -32.62
C VAL A 912 -23.47 -6.69 -31.68
N GLN A 913 -23.68 -7.88 -32.22
CA GLN A 913 -23.99 -9.10 -31.47
C GLN A 913 -22.88 -10.12 -31.76
N LEU A 914 -22.30 -10.70 -30.71
CA LEU A 914 -21.25 -11.72 -30.81
C LEU A 914 -21.69 -12.99 -30.08
N THR A 915 -21.40 -14.14 -30.67
CA THR A 915 -21.29 -15.42 -29.96
C THR A 915 -19.82 -15.85 -29.99
N LYS A 916 -19.50 -17.04 -29.49
CA LYS A 916 -18.15 -17.62 -29.64
C LYS A 916 -17.71 -17.82 -31.11
N ASN A 917 -18.66 -17.96 -32.04
CA ASN A 917 -18.40 -18.29 -33.44
C ASN A 917 -19.01 -17.30 -34.44
N ASP A 918 -20.03 -16.53 -34.04
CA ASP A 918 -20.79 -15.65 -34.91
C ASP A 918 -20.56 -14.19 -34.53
N ALA A 919 -20.49 -13.32 -35.53
CA ALA A 919 -20.60 -11.88 -35.36
C ALA A 919 -21.68 -11.34 -36.29
N GLU A 920 -22.58 -10.51 -35.76
CA GLU A 920 -23.63 -9.82 -36.51
C GLU A 920 -23.57 -8.33 -36.20
N ILE A 921 -23.46 -7.52 -37.25
CA ILE A 921 -23.25 -6.08 -37.18
C ILE A 921 -24.35 -5.40 -38.00
N THR A 922 -25.08 -4.46 -37.38
CA THR A 922 -26.20 -3.76 -38.01
C THR A 922 -26.03 -2.26 -37.87
N PHE A 923 -26.15 -1.52 -38.98
CA PHE A 923 -26.13 -0.07 -39.02
C PHE A 923 -27.55 0.48 -39.11
N TYR A 924 -27.86 1.50 -38.30
CA TYR A 924 -29.17 2.16 -38.26
C TYR A 924 -29.04 3.65 -38.49
N ASN A 925 -29.97 4.26 -39.22
CA ASN A 925 -30.10 5.71 -39.23
C ASN A 925 -30.75 6.26 -37.95
N ALA A 926 -30.77 7.58 -37.79
CA ALA A 926 -31.43 8.30 -36.70
C ALA A 926 -32.94 8.03 -36.52
N PHE A 927 -33.58 7.29 -37.44
CA PHE A 927 -34.98 6.84 -37.35
C PHE A 927 -35.12 5.35 -37.01
N GLY A 928 -34.02 4.64 -36.74
CA GLY A 928 -34.01 3.21 -36.39
C GLY A 928 -34.20 2.29 -37.61
N LYS A 929 -34.14 2.82 -38.84
CA LYS A 929 -34.17 2.00 -40.05
C LYS A 929 -32.80 1.36 -40.25
N ILE A 930 -32.79 0.04 -40.41
CA ILE A 930 -31.62 -0.74 -40.84
C ILE A 930 -31.16 -0.24 -42.22
N LEU A 931 -29.87 0.06 -42.33
CA LEU A 931 -29.19 0.51 -43.54
C LEU A 931 -28.32 -0.58 -44.15
N HIS A 932 -27.61 -1.32 -43.28
CA HIS A 932 -26.68 -2.38 -43.65
C HIS A 932 -26.62 -3.43 -42.56
N GLU A 933 -26.42 -4.68 -42.96
CA GLU A 933 -26.22 -5.82 -42.08
C GLU A 933 -25.06 -6.65 -42.61
N TRP A 934 -24.15 -7.04 -41.72
CA TRP A 934 -23.04 -7.93 -42.03
C TRP A 934 -22.93 -9.02 -40.99
N LYS A 935 -22.63 -10.24 -41.45
CA LYS A 935 -22.48 -11.42 -40.59
C LYS A 935 -21.20 -12.16 -40.94
N ALA A 936 -20.48 -12.62 -39.92
CA ALA A 936 -19.29 -13.44 -40.07
C ALA A 936 -19.33 -14.68 -39.17
N LEU A 937 -18.71 -15.74 -39.68
CA LEU A 937 -18.50 -17.01 -39.02
C LEU A 937 -17.00 -17.20 -38.78
N LYS A 938 -16.59 -17.41 -37.53
CA LYS A 938 -15.22 -17.71 -37.15
C LYS A 938 -15.08 -19.21 -36.98
N GLU A 939 -14.55 -19.88 -37.99
CA GLU A 939 -14.49 -21.35 -38.06
C GLU A 939 -13.75 -21.98 -36.87
N LEU A 940 -14.17 -23.21 -36.53
CA LEU A 940 -13.49 -24.08 -35.58
C LEU A 940 -12.24 -24.68 -36.23
N HIS A 941 -11.14 -23.91 -36.28
CA HIS A 941 -9.84 -24.51 -36.51
C HIS A 941 -9.52 -25.48 -35.36
N SER A 942 -9.52 -26.78 -35.68
CA SER A 942 -8.95 -27.81 -34.82
C SER A 942 -7.47 -27.49 -34.60
N ALA A 943 -7.09 -27.27 -33.35
CA ALA A 943 -5.68 -27.06 -33.00
C ALA A 943 -4.83 -28.26 -33.46
N VAL A 944 -3.74 -27.95 -34.17
CA VAL A 944 -2.65 -28.86 -34.54
C VAL A 944 -1.40 -28.38 -33.80
#